data_AF-A0A9J5ZLT6-F1
#
_entry.id   AF-A0A9J5ZLT6-F1
#
_cell.length_a   1.000
_cell.length_b   1.000
_cell.length_c   1.000
_cell.angle_alpha   90.00
_cell.angle_beta   90.00
_cell.angle_gamma   90.00
#
_symmetry.space_group_name_H-M   'P 1'
#
loop_
_entity.id
_entity.type
_entity.pdbx_description
1 polymer ?
#
loop_
_entity_poly.entity_id
_entity_poly.type
_entity_poly.pdbx_seq_one_letter_code
_entity_poly.pdbx_strand_id
1 'polypeptide(L)'
;MIMKSLPSKALIIKINLVFLACFLIGYAAILLKPSTYVYHEYATSLVRCSLRECHHKGEGGIKMKAVLEEKMVMNEAKTEEKLVLKREKPSFLNKMGRGMKIGMVNMEGEDVSEWKIYGQITSIKFKKVSNLFEWKDIFPEWIDEEEEMDGPMCPEIPMPNFNNYRDNMDMLVVKLPCKYPQEGWGRDVYRLQVNLVAANLAVKRGIGKKMKLIFLSKCRPMVEMFRCEELKKKEGDWWYYESNMDKLAQKVSLPIGSCMLALPLWGKEINEVYDISKIESSTKVPTREAYATVLHSSETYVCGAITLAQSLLRTGTKRDLILLLDNSISESKRDALIKAGWKLRFIKRIRNPRAEKNTYNEYNYSKFRLWQLTDYDKIIFIDADIIVLRNIDLLFHFPQMTATGNDASIFNSGIMVIEPSNCTFKMFMKRTKEIISYNGGDQGFLNEVFVWWHRLPRRVNFLKNFWSNNSNEVSIKNQLFGADPPKVYSIHYLGLKPWVCYRDYDCNWDIGDQRVYASDIAHETWWKLHDSMDESLQKYCGLTEQRKIELEWDRKLAGKIGFEDEHWRINVEEEPILVNGTKAILKKMMRHKKPSFMKEIMGRGMKIGMVNMEDEDVSEWRVHGQIIKVQFQKVSELLEWDDLFPGQIDEELEEMDRRQTCPEIPMPHFYGYNNMDIIVVKLPCNYPQERWKRDVFRLQVHLVAANLSVNRKKGKNGKMKLIFFSKCMPMTEIFRCKELKKREGDWWYYEPNMAKLAQKISLPIGSCKLALTLREKGMEKVYDISNVKNREAYATVLHSSGKYVCGAITLAQSLLRTGTRRDLVLLLDDTIPEPKRDALVKAGWKLRLIQRIRNARADKNSYNRYNYSKFRLWQLTDYEKVVFIDADIIVLRNIDILFQFPQLSATGNAGSIFNSGVMVIEPSNCTFNMLMQHTKDIISYNGGDQGFLNEIFVWWHRLPRRVNFFKNFENLNEVSAKNQLFEADPPQLYAVHYLGLKPWRKIELYFSRKEAEEMGLKDEHWRINVTDPRRLA
;
A
#
# COMPACT_ATOMS: atom_id res chain seq x y z
N MET A 1 -9.76 22.46 76.12
CA MET A 1 -8.36 22.84 76.40
C MET A 1 -7.46 21.86 75.67
N ILE A 2 -6.76 22.32 74.62
CA ILE A 2 -5.43 21.92 74.15
C ILE A 2 -5.14 22.94 73.04
N MET A 3 -4.43 24.00 73.41
CA MET A 3 -3.81 24.93 72.47
C MET A 3 -2.70 24.16 71.76
N LYS A 4 -2.79 24.01 70.43
CA LYS A 4 -1.61 23.69 69.62
C LYS A 4 -1.10 25.00 69.03
N SER A 5 0.04 25.43 69.56
CA SER A 5 0.77 26.63 69.19
C SER A 5 1.12 26.64 67.71
N LEU A 6 0.91 27.80 67.06
CA LEU A 6 1.44 28.07 65.74
C LEU A 6 2.97 28.02 65.80
N PRO A 7 3.65 27.26 64.92
CA PRO A 7 5.10 27.20 64.93
C PRO A 7 5.67 28.59 64.61
N SER A 8 6.64 29.03 65.42
CA SER A 8 7.27 30.35 65.23
C SER A 8 7.84 30.47 63.82
N LYS A 9 7.87 31.68 63.25
CA LYS A 9 8.44 31.93 61.91
C LYS A 9 9.86 31.33 61.77
N ALA A 10 10.62 31.26 62.87
CA ALA A 10 11.93 30.62 62.90
C ALA A 10 11.88 29.10 62.69
N LEU A 11 10.85 28.40 63.17
CA LEU A 11 10.65 26.97 62.93
C LEU A 11 10.26 26.71 61.47
N ILE A 12 9.39 27.54 60.89
CA ILE A 12 9.01 27.44 59.47
C ILE A 12 10.22 27.70 58.57
N ILE A 13 11.06 28.69 58.91
CA ILE A 13 12.30 28.97 58.16
C ILE A 13 13.30 27.80 58.29
N LYS A 14 13.45 27.21 59.48
CA LYS A 14 14.29 26.01 59.67
C LYS A 14 13.76 24.80 58.88
N ILE A 15 12.45 24.58 58.89
CA ILE A 15 11.82 23.50 58.10
C ILE A 15 12.03 23.75 56.61
N ASN A 16 11.82 24.98 56.12
CA ASN A 16 12.03 25.32 54.72
C ASN A 16 13.50 25.25 54.31
N LEU A 17 14.46 25.60 55.19
CA LEU A 17 15.89 25.42 54.94
C LEU A 17 16.28 23.95 54.90
N VAL A 18 15.67 23.10 55.73
CA VAL A 18 15.86 21.64 55.67
C VAL A 18 15.26 21.10 54.38
N PHE A 19 14.08 21.55 53.95
CA PHE A 19 13.50 21.17 52.66
C PHE A 19 14.36 21.64 51.49
N LEU A 20 14.89 22.86 51.53
CA LEU A 20 15.78 23.40 50.50
C LEU A 20 17.11 22.65 50.45
N ALA A 21 17.68 22.30 51.60
CA ALA A 21 18.87 21.47 51.69
C ALA A 21 18.62 20.05 51.16
N CYS A 22 17.49 19.42 51.51
CA CYS A 22 17.07 18.13 50.96
C CYS A 22 16.84 18.21 49.44
N PHE A 23 16.28 19.32 48.95
CA PHE A 23 16.07 19.56 47.54
C PHE A 23 17.40 19.74 46.80
N LEU A 24 18.34 20.50 47.36
CA LEU A 24 19.68 20.69 46.82
C LEU A 24 20.51 19.40 46.85
N ILE A 25 20.39 18.58 47.90
CA ILE A 25 21.03 17.25 47.97
C ILE A 25 20.39 16.30 46.95
N GLY A 26 19.06 16.33 46.79
CA GLY A 26 18.36 15.58 45.75
C GLY A 26 18.76 16.03 44.34
N TYR A 27 18.90 17.33 44.12
CA TYR A 27 19.31 17.91 42.84
C TYR A 27 20.78 17.62 42.52
N ALA A 28 21.67 17.69 43.53
CA ALA A 28 23.06 17.29 43.41
C ALA A 28 23.21 15.77 43.17
N ALA A 29 22.36 14.93 43.79
CA ALA A 29 22.30 13.50 43.52
C ALA A 29 21.74 13.17 42.12
N ILE A 30 20.90 14.04 41.54
CA ILE A 30 20.44 13.94 40.15
C ILE A 30 21.54 14.40 39.17
N LEU A 31 22.34 15.41 39.52
CA LEU A 31 23.46 15.91 38.71
C LEU A 31 24.73 15.03 38.80
N LEU A 32 24.93 14.32 39.92
CA LEU A 32 26.02 13.35 40.12
C LEU A 32 25.63 11.93 39.71
N LYS A 33 24.39 11.71 39.26
CA LYS A 33 24.05 10.52 38.47
C LYS A 33 24.66 10.71 37.08
N PRO A 34 25.48 9.76 36.58
CA PRO A 34 25.85 9.78 35.17
C PRO A 34 24.56 9.83 34.36
N SER A 35 24.51 10.72 33.37
CA SER A 35 23.39 10.85 32.44
C SER A 35 22.88 9.46 32.10
N THR A 36 21.58 9.20 32.28
CA THR A 36 20.92 8.00 31.76
C THR A 36 20.77 8.09 30.24
N TYR A 37 21.92 8.29 29.59
CA TYR A 37 22.27 8.05 28.20
C TYR A 37 22.59 6.55 27.97
N VAL A 38 22.19 5.67 28.91
CA VAL A 38 22.54 4.24 28.92
C VAL A 38 21.31 3.32 29.16
N TYR A 39 20.07 3.83 29.00
CA TYR A 39 18.86 2.98 29.10
C TYR A 39 17.82 3.17 27.98
N HIS A 40 18.23 3.74 26.84
CA HIS A 40 17.49 3.63 25.58
C HIS A 40 18.26 2.89 24.47
N GLU A 41 19.31 2.14 24.83
CA GLU A 41 20.20 1.47 23.87
C GLU A 41 19.89 -0.03 23.62
N TYR A 42 18.67 -0.51 23.95
CA TYR A 42 18.29 -1.92 23.72
C TYR A 42 16.92 -2.13 23.05
N ALA A 43 16.42 -1.15 22.28
CA ALA A 43 15.25 -1.38 21.41
C ALA A 43 15.42 -0.93 19.95
N THR A 44 16.57 -0.37 19.55
CA THR A 44 16.83 0.07 18.16
C THR A 44 18.29 -0.11 17.69
N SER A 45 19.15 -0.80 18.46
CA SER A 45 20.58 -0.98 18.16
C SER A 45 20.96 -2.29 17.43
N LEU A 46 20.02 -3.07 16.88
CA LEU A 46 20.33 -4.28 16.10
C LEU A 46 20.32 -4.08 14.56
N VAL A 47 20.46 -2.84 14.09
CA VAL A 47 20.70 -2.54 12.67
C VAL A 47 21.83 -1.53 12.51
N ARG A 48 22.96 -2.02 11.97
CA ARG A 48 24.09 -1.32 11.35
C ARG A 48 25.05 -0.54 12.26
N CYS A 49 26.27 -1.09 12.35
CA CYS A 49 27.49 -0.29 12.48
C CYS A 49 28.31 -0.52 11.20
N SER A 50 28.74 0.55 10.51
CA SER A 50 29.77 0.47 9.47
C SER A 50 30.83 1.55 9.69
N LEU A 51 32.09 1.09 9.66
CA LEU A 51 33.33 1.78 9.29
C LEU A 51 33.94 2.82 10.27
N ARG A 52 35.11 2.39 10.80
CA ARG A 52 36.17 3.10 11.55
C ARG A 52 35.87 3.50 12.99
N GLU A 53 35.80 2.49 13.86
CA GLU A 53 36.47 2.47 15.19
C GLU A 53 36.00 1.22 15.93
N CYS A 54 36.63 0.08 15.67
CA CYS A 54 36.58 -1.11 16.56
C CYS A 54 37.73 -2.04 16.15
N HIS A 55 38.96 -1.66 16.47
CA HIS A 55 40.04 -2.64 16.62
C HIS A 55 40.02 -3.14 18.06
N HIS A 56 39.73 -4.42 18.28
CA HIS A 56 40.44 -5.24 19.25
C HIS A 56 40.27 -6.73 18.88
N LYS A 57 41.41 -7.38 18.63
CA LYS A 57 41.56 -8.84 18.57
C LYS A 57 41.09 -9.45 19.90
N GLY A 58 40.27 -10.49 19.82
CA GLY A 58 39.94 -11.39 20.91
C GLY A 58 39.44 -12.72 20.35
N GLU A 59 40.23 -13.77 20.54
CA GLU A 59 39.99 -15.15 20.10
C GLU A 59 38.70 -15.73 20.72
N GLY A 60 37.92 -16.50 19.93
CA GLY A 60 36.83 -17.31 20.45
C GLY A 60 35.68 -17.51 19.47
N GLY A 61 35.81 -18.51 18.58
CA GLY A 61 34.72 -18.92 17.70
C GLY A 61 33.49 -19.37 18.48
N ILE A 62 32.34 -18.76 18.20
CA ILE A 62 31.04 -19.19 18.73
C ILE A 62 30.36 -20.09 17.69
N LYS A 63 30.18 -21.35 18.08
CA LYS A 63 29.51 -22.40 17.31
C LYS A 63 28.06 -22.05 17.00
N MET A 64 27.64 -22.43 15.78
CA MET A 64 26.28 -22.45 15.24
C MET A 64 25.18 -22.73 16.28
N LYS A 65 24.12 -21.91 16.20
CA LYS A 65 22.81 -22.15 16.81
C LYS A 65 22.18 -23.38 16.16
N ALA A 66 22.45 -24.55 16.76
CA ALA A 66 21.75 -25.78 16.45
C ALA A 66 20.23 -25.51 16.57
N VAL A 67 19.50 -25.78 15.50
CA VAL A 67 18.05 -25.94 15.53
C VAL A 67 17.78 -26.96 16.64
N LEU A 68 17.06 -26.51 17.68
CA LEU A 68 16.65 -27.28 18.84
C LEU A 68 16.33 -28.72 18.42
N GLU A 69 17.11 -29.65 18.95
CA GLU A 69 16.83 -31.07 18.87
C GLU A 69 15.37 -31.30 19.30
N GLU A 70 14.55 -31.85 18.40
CA GLU A 70 13.34 -32.54 18.81
C GLU A 70 13.77 -33.60 19.81
N LYS A 71 13.42 -33.40 21.08
CA LYS A 71 13.42 -34.50 22.05
C LYS A 71 12.58 -35.61 21.45
N MET A 72 13.25 -36.73 21.17
CA MET A 72 12.63 -38.00 20.83
C MET A 72 11.64 -38.36 21.94
N VAL A 73 10.37 -38.01 21.76
CA VAL A 73 9.29 -38.74 22.39
C VAL A 73 9.13 -39.99 21.54
N MET A 74 9.68 -41.11 22.02
CA MET A 74 9.25 -42.42 21.56
C MET A 74 7.78 -42.58 21.94
N ASN A 75 6.88 -42.08 21.10
CA ASN A 75 5.54 -42.63 21.05
C ASN A 75 5.65 -43.88 20.19
N GLU A 76 5.39 -45.02 20.83
CA GLU A 76 5.20 -46.31 20.21
C GLU A 76 4.47 -46.14 18.87
N ALA A 77 5.05 -46.74 17.83
CA ALA A 77 4.45 -46.83 16.51
C ALA A 77 3.12 -47.57 16.64
N LYS A 78 2.03 -46.83 16.87
CA LYS A 78 0.71 -47.26 16.44
C LYS A 78 0.75 -47.29 14.92
N THR A 79 0.72 -48.50 14.39
CA THR A 79 0.48 -48.83 12.99
C THR A 79 -0.81 -48.16 12.55
N GLU A 80 -0.73 -46.91 12.07
CA GLU A 80 -1.74 -46.39 11.16
C GLU A 80 -1.65 -47.24 9.91
N GLU A 81 -2.71 -48.01 9.63
CA GLU A 81 -2.92 -48.65 8.34
C GLU A 81 -2.82 -47.57 7.25
N LYS A 82 -1.64 -47.44 6.63
CA LYS A 82 -1.45 -46.61 5.43
C LYS A 82 -2.35 -47.22 4.35
N LEU A 83 -3.54 -46.64 4.18
CA LEU A 83 -4.42 -46.86 3.03
C LEU A 83 -3.58 -46.73 1.75
N VAL A 84 -3.26 -47.86 1.14
CA VAL A 84 -2.50 -47.91 -0.11
C VAL A 84 -3.45 -47.52 -1.24
N LEU A 85 -3.24 -46.34 -1.82
CA LEU A 85 -4.06 -45.88 -2.94
C LEU A 85 -3.61 -46.60 -4.22
N LYS A 86 -4.49 -47.42 -4.79
CA LYS A 86 -4.29 -48.02 -6.10
C LYS A 86 -4.69 -47.00 -7.17
N ARG A 87 -3.70 -46.37 -7.82
CA ARG A 87 -3.90 -45.39 -8.90
C ARG A 87 -3.65 -46.01 -10.27
N GLU A 88 -4.47 -45.62 -11.25
CA GLU A 88 -4.27 -46.01 -12.64
C GLU A 88 -2.95 -45.44 -13.20
N LYS A 89 -2.20 -46.33 -13.85
CA LYS A 89 -0.93 -46.03 -14.51
C LYS A 89 -1.18 -45.16 -15.75
N PRO A 90 -0.39 -44.08 -15.97
CA PRO A 90 -0.56 -43.25 -17.16
C PRO A 90 -0.15 -43.99 -18.44
N SER A 91 -0.92 -43.78 -19.51
CA SER A 91 -0.81 -44.52 -20.77
C SER A 91 0.57 -44.42 -21.44
N PHE A 92 1.31 -43.32 -21.21
CA PHE A 92 2.63 -43.12 -21.83
C PHE A 92 3.73 -44.03 -21.30
N LEU A 93 3.55 -44.59 -20.10
CA LEU A 93 4.47 -45.59 -19.56
C LEU A 93 4.32 -46.96 -20.24
N ASN A 94 3.22 -47.22 -20.97
CA ASN A 94 3.07 -48.47 -21.73
C ASN A 94 3.98 -48.52 -22.96
N LYS A 95 4.45 -47.36 -23.43
CA LYS A 95 5.39 -47.24 -24.55
C LYS A 95 6.86 -47.23 -24.10
N MET A 96 7.13 -47.39 -22.81
CA MET A 96 8.50 -47.41 -22.28
C MET A 96 9.03 -48.85 -22.26
N GLY A 97 10.31 -49.03 -22.65
CA GLY A 97 10.95 -50.35 -22.76
C GLY A 97 11.00 -51.11 -21.43
N ARG A 98 11.20 -52.43 -21.49
CA ARG A 98 11.37 -53.29 -20.31
C ARG A 98 12.82 -53.25 -19.81
N GLY A 99 13.03 -53.44 -18.50
CA GLY A 99 14.36 -53.51 -17.88
C GLY A 99 14.93 -52.18 -17.36
N MET A 100 14.10 -51.15 -17.15
CA MET A 100 14.54 -49.82 -16.72
C MET A 100 14.88 -49.77 -15.23
N LYS A 101 15.88 -48.96 -14.86
CA LYS A 101 16.20 -48.60 -13.47
C LYS A 101 15.39 -47.37 -13.05
N ILE A 102 14.41 -47.55 -12.16
CA ILE A 102 13.41 -46.54 -11.77
C ILE A 102 13.67 -46.07 -10.34
N GLY A 103 14.04 -44.80 -10.16
CA GLY A 103 14.14 -44.17 -8.85
C GLY A 103 12.80 -43.57 -8.41
N MET A 104 12.35 -43.84 -7.19
CA MET A 104 11.10 -43.31 -6.64
C MET A 104 11.36 -42.32 -5.51
N VAL A 105 10.84 -41.10 -5.66
CA VAL A 105 11.02 -40.00 -4.69
C VAL A 105 9.66 -39.62 -4.11
N ASN A 106 9.55 -39.67 -2.78
CA ASN A 106 8.35 -39.26 -2.03
C ASN A 106 7.06 -40.04 -2.39
N MET A 107 7.19 -41.30 -2.83
CA MET A 107 6.08 -42.16 -3.27
C MET A 107 5.46 -43.01 -2.15
N GLU A 108 5.66 -42.64 -0.88
CA GLU A 108 5.10 -43.41 0.24
C GLU A 108 3.56 -43.41 0.21
N GLY A 109 2.96 -44.59 0.39
CA GLY A 109 1.50 -44.79 0.41
C GLY A 109 0.83 -44.99 -0.96
N GLU A 110 1.58 -45.02 -2.06
CA GLU A 110 1.06 -45.36 -3.39
C GLU A 110 1.37 -46.83 -3.74
N ASP A 111 0.40 -47.55 -4.33
CA ASP A 111 0.66 -48.90 -4.88
C ASP A 111 1.37 -48.79 -6.23
N VAL A 112 2.63 -49.20 -6.28
CA VAL A 112 3.46 -49.22 -7.49
C VAL A 112 3.86 -50.64 -7.91
N SER A 113 3.19 -51.66 -7.38
CA SER A 113 3.55 -53.07 -7.58
C SER A 113 3.55 -53.49 -9.05
N GLU A 114 2.61 -52.94 -9.83
CA GLU A 114 2.48 -53.18 -11.28
C GLU A 114 3.65 -52.63 -12.11
N TRP A 115 4.50 -51.77 -11.52
CA TRP A 115 5.61 -51.14 -12.22
C TRP A 115 6.88 -52.00 -12.23
N LYS A 116 6.95 -53.04 -11.38
CA LYS A 116 8.07 -54.01 -11.36
C LYS A 116 8.27 -54.72 -12.71
N ILE A 117 7.22 -54.82 -13.53
CA ILE A 117 7.25 -55.41 -14.88
C ILE A 117 8.15 -54.59 -15.83
N TYR A 118 8.31 -53.28 -15.57
CA TYR A 118 9.07 -52.37 -16.43
C TYR A 118 10.53 -52.26 -16.02
N GLY A 119 10.89 -52.66 -14.80
CA GLY A 119 12.27 -52.85 -14.36
C GLY A 119 12.50 -52.70 -12.86
N GLN A 120 13.74 -52.44 -12.48
CA GLN A 120 14.20 -52.41 -11.08
C GLN A 120 13.82 -51.10 -10.40
N ILE A 121 13.13 -51.18 -9.27
CA ILE A 121 12.67 -50.01 -8.50
C ILE A 121 13.61 -49.75 -7.33
N THR A 122 14.08 -48.51 -7.20
CA THR A 122 14.88 -48.03 -6.07
C THR A 122 14.15 -46.90 -5.35
N SER A 123 13.77 -47.12 -4.10
CA SER A 123 13.12 -46.08 -3.27
C SER A 123 14.16 -45.15 -2.66
N ILE A 124 13.99 -43.84 -2.88
CA ILE A 124 14.89 -42.79 -2.39
C ILE A 124 14.37 -42.28 -1.04
N LYS A 125 15.14 -42.50 0.01
CA LYS A 125 14.86 -42.03 1.37
C LYS A 125 15.62 -40.75 1.69
N PHE A 126 14.94 -39.78 2.31
CA PHE A 126 15.52 -38.53 2.81
C PHE A 126 14.66 -37.98 3.98
N LYS A 127 15.28 -37.23 4.89
CA LYS A 127 14.56 -36.58 6.00
C LYS A 127 13.71 -35.43 5.47
N LYS A 128 12.44 -35.37 5.84
CA LYS A 128 11.57 -34.23 5.50
C LYS A 128 12.04 -32.97 6.24
N VAL A 129 12.01 -31.84 5.54
CA VAL A 129 12.31 -30.53 6.13
C VAL A 129 11.29 -30.15 7.21
N SER A 130 11.75 -29.46 8.27
CA SER A 130 10.89 -29.06 9.40
C SER A 130 9.73 -28.18 8.95
N ASN A 131 8.56 -28.33 9.57
CA ASN A 131 7.41 -27.46 9.33
C ASN A 131 7.62 -26.04 9.88
N LEU A 132 8.61 -25.83 10.76
CA LEU A 132 9.01 -24.51 11.28
C LEU A 132 9.90 -23.74 10.31
N PHE A 133 10.41 -24.39 9.27
CA PHE A 133 11.31 -23.78 8.32
C PHE A 133 10.52 -23.10 7.20
N GLU A 134 10.63 -21.78 7.11
CA GLU A 134 9.79 -20.93 6.28
C GLU A 134 10.51 -20.47 5.01
N TRP A 135 9.74 -20.03 4.01
CA TRP A 135 10.30 -19.54 2.75
C TRP A 135 11.26 -18.35 2.95
N LYS A 136 10.95 -17.47 3.92
CA LYS A 136 11.74 -16.28 4.24
C LYS A 136 13.13 -16.59 4.81
N ASP A 137 13.33 -17.80 5.33
CA ASP A 137 14.63 -18.23 5.85
C ASP A 137 15.62 -18.53 4.72
N ILE A 138 15.10 -18.93 3.55
CA ILE A 138 15.88 -19.19 2.32
C ILE A 138 15.86 -17.96 1.39
N PHE A 139 14.80 -17.17 1.47
CA PHE A 139 14.63 -15.93 0.70
C PHE A 139 14.45 -14.72 1.62
N PRO A 140 15.50 -14.32 2.37
CA PRO A 140 15.43 -13.18 3.27
C PRO A 140 15.47 -11.86 2.50
N GLU A 141 14.79 -10.87 3.07
CA GLU A 141 14.77 -9.49 2.59
C GLU A 141 16.18 -8.87 2.53
N TRP A 142 16.95 -9.10 3.59
CA TRP A 142 18.30 -8.55 3.73
C TRP A 142 19.33 -9.66 3.94
N ILE A 143 20.51 -9.48 3.36
CA ILE A 143 21.72 -10.25 3.62
C ILE A 143 22.90 -9.29 3.73
N ASP A 144 23.95 -9.70 4.43
CA ASP A 144 25.22 -8.99 4.49
C ASP A 144 26.01 -9.23 3.18
N GLU A 145 25.62 -8.49 2.14
CA GLU A 145 26.21 -8.62 0.80
C GLU A 145 27.72 -8.31 0.81
N GLU A 146 28.18 -7.37 1.63
CA GLU A 146 29.57 -6.91 1.66
C GLU A 146 30.48 -7.76 2.57
N GLU A 147 29.93 -8.83 3.17
CA GLU A 147 30.66 -9.76 4.07
C GLU A 147 31.39 -9.04 5.22
N GLU A 148 30.78 -7.99 5.78
CA GLU A 148 31.38 -7.18 6.85
C GLU A 148 31.29 -7.86 8.24
N MET A 149 30.33 -8.77 8.42
CA MET A 149 30.12 -9.55 9.66
C MET A 149 30.38 -11.06 9.44
N ASP A 150 29.33 -11.86 9.27
CA ASP A 150 29.40 -13.33 9.18
C ASP A 150 29.33 -13.85 7.73
N GLY A 151 29.14 -12.96 6.75
CA GLY A 151 28.88 -13.30 5.36
C GLY A 151 27.49 -13.92 5.13
N PRO A 152 27.01 -13.97 3.87
CA PRO A 152 25.68 -14.50 3.57
C PRO A 152 25.69 -16.04 3.65
N MET A 153 24.80 -16.62 4.46
CA MET A 153 24.66 -18.07 4.64
C MET A 153 23.21 -18.53 4.49
N CYS A 154 23.01 -19.65 3.80
CA CYS A 154 21.71 -20.31 3.69
C CYS A 154 21.57 -21.46 4.69
N PRO A 155 20.40 -21.63 5.34
CA PRO A 155 20.13 -22.80 6.15
C PRO A 155 20.13 -24.08 5.30
N GLU A 156 20.57 -25.19 5.88
CA GLU A 156 20.74 -26.44 5.15
C GLU A 156 19.39 -27.17 4.98
N ILE A 157 19.02 -27.50 3.75
CA ILE A 157 17.85 -28.36 3.48
C ILE A 157 18.30 -29.82 3.50
N PRO A 158 17.66 -30.71 4.29
CA PRO A 158 18.04 -32.10 4.33
C PRO A 158 17.95 -32.76 2.94
N MET A 159 19.05 -33.35 2.47
CA MET A 159 19.12 -34.05 1.18
C MET A 159 19.45 -35.53 1.39
N PRO A 160 19.04 -36.44 0.47
CA PRO A 160 19.49 -37.81 0.52
C PRO A 160 21.01 -37.87 0.31
N ASN A 161 21.67 -38.83 0.95
CA ASN A 161 23.04 -39.15 0.60
C ASN A 161 23.06 -39.80 -0.80
N PHE A 162 23.41 -39.01 -1.82
CA PHE A 162 23.43 -39.45 -3.21
C PHE A 162 24.40 -40.61 -3.47
N ASN A 163 25.40 -40.84 -2.60
CA ASN A 163 26.38 -41.93 -2.74
C ASN A 163 25.80 -43.31 -2.41
N ASN A 164 24.67 -43.37 -1.69
CA ASN A 164 23.99 -44.63 -1.38
C ASN A 164 23.33 -45.26 -2.61
N TYR A 165 23.10 -44.48 -3.66
CA TYR A 165 22.46 -44.92 -4.90
C TYR A 165 23.51 -45.05 -6.01
N ARG A 166 24.34 -46.10 -5.95
CA ARG A 166 25.50 -46.27 -6.85
C ARG A 166 25.11 -46.56 -8.30
N ASP A 167 23.95 -47.17 -8.51
CA ASP A 167 23.40 -47.44 -9.83
C ASP A 167 22.89 -46.18 -10.50
N ASN A 168 23.20 -46.03 -11.79
CA ASN A 168 22.55 -45.01 -12.61
C ASN A 168 21.06 -45.38 -12.84
N MET A 169 20.23 -44.38 -13.03
CA MET A 169 18.78 -44.50 -13.20
C MET A 169 18.38 -44.06 -14.61
N ASP A 170 17.44 -44.78 -15.22
CA ASP A 170 16.84 -44.42 -16.51
C ASP A 170 15.67 -43.45 -16.36
N MET A 171 15.01 -43.48 -15.19
CA MET A 171 13.79 -42.72 -14.94
C MET A 171 13.62 -42.40 -13.45
N LEU A 172 13.14 -41.20 -13.14
CA LEU A 172 12.67 -40.83 -11.81
C LEU A 172 11.17 -40.63 -11.79
N VAL A 173 10.52 -41.18 -10.78
CA VAL A 173 9.10 -41.00 -10.48
C VAL A 173 8.97 -40.29 -9.15
N VAL A 174 8.35 -39.11 -9.16
CA VAL A 174 8.38 -38.16 -8.06
C VAL A 174 6.97 -37.72 -7.71
N LYS A 175 6.51 -37.96 -6.48
CA LYS A 175 5.24 -37.40 -5.99
C LYS A 175 5.49 -36.04 -5.36
N LEU A 176 4.99 -34.98 -5.99
CA LEU A 176 5.19 -33.61 -5.48
C LEU A 176 4.06 -33.21 -4.55
N PRO A 177 4.39 -32.68 -3.35
CA PRO A 177 3.39 -32.05 -2.49
C PRO A 177 2.78 -30.84 -3.20
N CYS A 178 1.47 -30.68 -3.04
CA CYS A 178 0.70 -29.64 -3.70
C CYS A 178 -0.38 -29.12 -2.76
N LYS A 179 -0.27 -27.85 -2.39
CA LYS A 179 -1.26 -27.12 -1.59
C LYS A 179 -2.22 -26.29 -2.45
N TYR A 180 -2.05 -26.24 -3.77
CA TYR A 180 -2.93 -25.47 -4.66
C TYR A 180 -4.41 -25.89 -4.49
N PRO A 181 -5.37 -24.93 -4.40
CA PRO A 181 -5.24 -23.50 -4.66
C PRO A 181 -4.99 -22.62 -3.42
N GLN A 182 -4.47 -23.17 -2.32
CA GLN A 182 -4.12 -22.36 -1.13
C GLN A 182 -3.14 -21.24 -1.51
N GLU A 183 -3.29 -20.09 -0.86
CA GLU A 183 -2.39 -18.95 -1.05
C GLU A 183 -0.96 -19.32 -0.63
N GLY A 184 0.04 -18.80 -1.35
CA GLY A 184 1.45 -19.12 -1.07
C GLY A 184 1.90 -20.53 -1.48
N TRP A 185 1.06 -21.36 -2.11
CA TRP A 185 1.41 -22.76 -2.49
C TRP A 185 2.70 -22.91 -3.32
N GLY A 186 3.11 -21.87 -4.04
CA GLY A 186 4.36 -21.84 -4.80
C GLY A 186 5.60 -21.69 -3.93
N ARG A 187 5.47 -20.99 -2.79
CA ARG A 187 6.52 -20.69 -1.82
C ARG A 187 6.49 -21.68 -0.64
N ASP A 188 6.50 -22.97 -0.96
CA ASP A 188 6.48 -24.06 0.03
C ASP A 188 7.83 -24.78 0.08
N VAL A 189 8.48 -24.78 1.24
CA VAL A 189 9.86 -25.26 1.40
C VAL A 189 9.97 -26.78 1.20
N TYR A 190 8.98 -27.54 1.66
CA TYR A 190 8.96 -28.98 1.44
C TYR A 190 8.79 -29.32 -0.04
N ARG A 191 7.93 -28.58 -0.74
CA ARG A 191 7.80 -28.66 -2.19
C ARG A 191 9.12 -28.33 -2.90
N LEU A 192 9.86 -27.30 -2.48
CA LEU A 192 11.19 -27.00 -3.00
C LEU A 192 12.17 -28.15 -2.76
N GLN A 193 12.22 -28.69 -1.53
CA GLN A 193 13.06 -29.84 -1.16
C GLN A 193 12.84 -31.02 -2.12
N VAL A 194 11.59 -31.43 -2.35
CA VAL A 194 11.30 -32.58 -3.24
C VAL A 194 11.73 -32.32 -4.69
N ASN A 195 11.61 -31.08 -5.19
CA ASN A 195 12.09 -30.73 -6.55
C ASN A 195 13.62 -30.75 -6.61
N LEU A 196 14.31 -30.25 -5.58
CA LEU A 196 15.77 -30.29 -5.49
C LEU A 196 16.32 -31.71 -5.38
N VAL A 197 15.67 -32.60 -4.63
CA VAL A 197 16.02 -34.01 -4.55
C VAL A 197 15.93 -34.65 -5.94
N ALA A 198 14.82 -34.43 -6.64
CA ALA A 198 14.62 -34.95 -7.99
C ALA A 198 15.67 -34.40 -8.98
N ALA A 199 15.94 -33.09 -8.94
CA ALA A 199 16.90 -32.44 -9.82
C ALA A 199 18.34 -32.93 -9.56
N ASN A 200 18.76 -32.99 -8.29
CA ASN A 200 20.10 -33.47 -7.94
C ASN A 200 20.30 -34.96 -8.27
N LEU A 201 19.27 -35.81 -8.06
CA LEU A 201 19.35 -37.21 -8.48
C LEU A 201 19.45 -37.34 -10.00
N ALA A 202 18.66 -36.58 -10.74
CA ALA A 202 18.72 -36.60 -12.20
C ALA A 202 20.11 -36.21 -12.71
N VAL A 203 20.72 -35.17 -12.13
CA VAL A 203 22.07 -34.71 -12.50
C VAL A 203 23.15 -35.73 -12.09
N LYS A 204 23.09 -36.28 -10.88
CA LYS A 204 24.17 -37.12 -10.33
C LYS A 204 24.09 -38.59 -10.74
N ARG A 205 22.88 -39.10 -11.06
CA ARG A 205 22.61 -40.53 -11.31
C ARG A 205 21.87 -40.81 -12.61
N GLY A 206 21.48 -39.80 -13.39
CA GLY A 206 20.81 -40.01 -14.68
C GLY A 206 21.72 -40.66 -15.71
N ILE A 207 21.18 -41.60 -16.48
CA ILE A 207 21.89 -42.19 -17.64
C ILE A 207 21.77 -41.24 -18.84
N GLY A 208 22.90 -40.73 -19.31
CA GLY A 208 22.99 -39.91 -20.52
C GLY A 208 22.56 -38.45 -20.33
N LYS A 209 22.53 -37.68 -21.43
CA LYS A 209 22.27 -36.23 -21.41
C LYS A 209 20.79 -35.84 -21.23
N LYS A 210 19.86 -36.80 -21.28
CA LYS A 210 18.40 -36.56 -21.25
C LYS A 210 17.71 -37.58 -20.34
N MET A 211 17.49 -37.20 -19.10
CA MET A 211 16.84 -38.03 -18.08
C MET A 211 15.31 -37.93 -18.14
N LYS A 212 14.62 -39.05 -17.96
CA LYS A 212 13.14 -39.10 -17.89
C LYS A 212 12.67 -38.79 -16.47
N LEU A 213 11.90 -37.72 -16.33
CA LEU A 213 11.38 -37.25 -15.05
C LEU A 213 9.85 -37.27 -15.09
N ILE A 214 9.25 -38.09 -14.24
CA ILE A 214 7.79 -38.23 -14.13
C ILE A 214 7.37 -37.69 -12.78
N PHE A 215 6.49 -36.69 -12.78
CA PHE A 215 5.92 -36.13 -11.57
C PHE A 215 4.44 -36.52 -11.43
N LEU A 216 4.05 -36.95 -10.24
CA LEU A 216 2.67 -37.15 -9.84
C LEU A 216 2.25 -35.99 -8.94
N SER A 217 1.42 -35.07 -9.45
CA SER A 217 0.90 -33.93 -8.69
C SER A 217 -0.19 -33.16 -9.43
N LYS A 218 -1.15 -32.59 -8.69
CA LYS A 218 -2.06 -31.58 -9.23
C LYS A 218 -1.32 -30.28 -9.61
N CYS A 219 -0.25 -29.99 -8.89
CA CYS A 219 0.59 -28.82 -9.13
C CYS A 219 1.59 -29.11 -10.24
N ARG A 220 1.87 -28.10 -11.07
CA ARG A 220 3.00 -28.18 -12.00
C ARG A 220 4.32 -28.23 -11.21
N PRO A 221 5.32 -29.05 -11.58
CA PRO A 221 6.70 -28.95 -11.09
C PRO A 221 7.28 -27.54 -11.24
N MET A 222 8.30 -27.18 -10.46
CA MET A 222 8.86 -25.81 -10.49
C MET A 222 9.37 -25.49 -11.89
N VAL A 223 8.82 -24.46 -12.52
CA VAL A 223 9.11 -24.08 -13.92
C VAL A 223 10.55 -23.60 -14.09
N GLU A 224 11.14 -23.19 -12.97
CA GLU A 224 12.51 -22.75 -12.83
C GLU A 224 13.46 -23.92 -12.91
N MET A 225 13.08 -25.13 -12.47
CA MET A 225 13.92 -26.33 -12.60
C MET A 225 13.56 -27.12 -13.86
N PHE A 226 12.26 -27.31 -14.10
CA PHE A 226 11.73 -28.16 -15.17
C PHE A 226 10.98 -27.29 -16.18
N ARG A 227 11.70 -26.93 -17.25
CA ARG A 227 11.27 -25.89 -18.18
C ARG A 227 10.09 -26.33 -19.03
N CYS A 228 9.38 -25.36 -19.59
CA CYS A 228 8.13 -25.63 -20.30
C CYS A 228 8.32 -26.49 -21.55
N GLU A 229 9.36 -26.20 -22.33
CA GLU A 229 9.74 -26.92 -23.54
C GLU A 229 10.22 -28.38 -23.29
N GLU A 230 10.55 -28.71 -22.04
CA GLU A 230 10.99 -30.05 -21.64
C GLU A 230 9.82 -30.96 -21.30
N LEU A 231 8.61 -30.41 -21.13
CA LEU A 231 7.38 -31.18 -20.91
C LEU A 231 6.99 -31.93 -22.19
N LYS A 232 7.06 -33.25 -22.16
CA LYS A 232 6.70 -34.14 -23.29
C LYS A 232 5.24 -34.55 -23.27
N LYS A 233 4.69 -34.83 -22.09
CA LYS A 233 3.28 -35.23 -21.96
C LYS A 233 2.72 -34.86 -20.60
N LYS A 234 1.42 -34.57 -20.57
CA LYS A 234 0.63 -34.40 -19.34
C LYS A 234 -0.63 -35.25 -19.45
N GLU A 235 -0.94 -36.03 -18.42
CA GLU A 235 -2.10 -36.92 -18.36
C GLU A 235 -2.68 -36.92 -16.94
N GLY A 236 -3.82 -36.25 -16.74
CA GLY A 236 -4.34 -36.00 -15.39
C GLY A 236 -3.32 -35.27 -14.51
N ASP A 237 -3.00 -35.88 -13.37
CA ASP A 237 -1.99 -35.42 -12.40
C ASP A 237 -0.54 -35.83 -12.77
N TRP A 238 -0.35 -36.52 -13.89
CA TRP A 238 0.98 -36.98 -14.32
C TRP A 238 1.64 -36.00 -15.28
N TRP A 239 2.91 -35.68 -15.02
CA TRP A 239 3.73 -34.80 -15.85
C TRP A 239 5.02 -35.52 -16.25
N TYR A 240 5.28 -35.63 -17.54
CA TYR A 240 6.48 -36.28 -18.07
C TYR A 240 7.40 -35.25 -18.73
N TYR A 241 8.59 -35.09 -18.16
CA TYR A 241 9.66 -34.22 -18.64
C TYR A 241 10.84 -35.04 -19.15
N GLU A 242 11.51 -34.49 -20.16
CA GLU A 242 12.82 -34.95 -20.63
C GLU A 242 13.77 -33.75 -20.57
N SER A 243 14.46 -33.61 -19.44
CA SER A 243 15.22 -32.41 -19.09
C SER A 243 16.66 -32.46 -19.62
N ASN A 244 17.21 -31.28 -19.92
CA ASN A 244 18.62 -31.14 -20.29
C ASN A 244 19.48 -31.16 -19.02
N MET A 245 20.34 -32.17 -18.88
CA MET A 245 21.12 -32.36 -17.66
C MET A 245 22.21 -31.29 -17.45
N ASP A 246 22.80 -30.75 -18.52
CA ASP A 246 23.83 -29.72 -18.42
C ASP A 246 23.23 -28.42 -17.83
N LYS A 247 22.07 -27.99 -18.34
CA LYS A 247 21.33 -26.84 -17.80
C LYS A 247 20.82 -27.07 -16.39
N LEU A 248 20.34 -28.27 -16.08
CA LEU A 248 19.85 -28.61 -14.76
C LEU A 248 21.00 -28.67 -13.74
N ALA A 249 22.18 -29.17 -14.13
CA ALA A 249 23.39 -29.20 -13.33
C ALA A 249 23.83 -27.79 -12.93
N GLN A 250 23.87 -26.86 -13.89
CA GLN A 250 24.16 -25.45 -13.65
C GLN A 250 23.20 -24.81 -12.64
N LYS A 251 21.91 -25.18 -12.67
CA LYS A 251 20.92 -24.66 -11.72
C LYS A 251 21.12 -25.16 -10.31
N VAL A 252 21.35 -26.47 -10.15
CA VAL A 252 21.50 -27.06 -8.81
C VAL A 252 22.88 -26.83 -8.20
N SER A 253 23.85 -26.30 -8.96
CA SER A 253 25.14 -25.86 -8.43
C SER A 253 25.10 -24.46 -7.82
N LEU A 254 24.06 -23.66 -8.10
CA LEU A 254 23.88 -22.34 -7.50
C LEU A 254 23.27 -22.42 -6.10
N PRO A 255 23.38 -21.36 -5.29
CA PRO A 255 22.77 -21.34 -3.97
C PRO A 255 21.27 -21.62 -4.00
N ILE A 256 20.82 -22.29 -2.95
CA ILE A 256 19.46 -22.83 -2.82
C ILE A 256 18.37 -21.75 -2.69
N GLY A 257 18.73 -20.53 -2.30
CA GLY A 257 17.88 -19.35 -2.38
C GLY A 257 18.66 -18.04 -2.18
N SER A 258 17.93 -16.94 -1.96
CA SER A 258 18.50 -15.58 -1.93
C SER A 258 19.17 -15.19 -0.61
N CYS A 259 19.31 -16.12 0.34
CA CYS A 259 20.15 -15.99 1.54
C CYS A 259 21.66 -15.98 1.22
N MET A 260 22.03 -16.37 0.00
CA MET A 260 23.40 -16.34 -0.51
C MET A 260 23.41 -15.70 -1.90
N LEU A 261 24.50 -14.99 -2.19
CA LEU A 261 24.73 -14.43 -3.52
C LEU A 261 25.12 -15.53 -4.50
N ALA A 262 24.47 -15.57 -5.65
CA ALA A 262 24.90 -16.42 -6.77
C ALA A 262 26.19 -15.88 -7.42
N LEU A 263 26.41 -14.57 -7.31
CA LEU A 263 27.64 -13.89 -7.70
C LEU A 263 28.24 -13.23 -6.44
N PRO A 264 29.32 -13.79 -5.84
CA PRO A 264 29.92 -13.24 -4.63
C PRO A 264 30.44 -11.80 -4.81
N LEU A 265 30.51 -11.04 -3.71
CA LEU A 265 31.16 -9.74 -3.67
C LEU A 265 32.64 -9.86 -3.28
N TRP A 266 33.41 -8.81 -3.60
CA TRP A 266 34.84 -8.84 -3.88
C TRP A 266 35.78 -9.35 -2.76
N GLY A 267 36.94 -9.87 -3.16
CA GLY A 267 38.09 -10.07 -2.26
C GLY A 267 38.86 -8.77 -1.98
N LYS A 268 39.54 -8.71 -0.82
CA LYS A 268 40.52 -7.66 -0.50
C LYS A 268 41.68 -7.75 -1.49
N GLU A 269 41.85 -6.67 -2.26
CA GLU A 269 42.88 -6.45 -3.27
C GLU A 269 42.67 -7.20 -4.60
N ILE A 270 42.54 -6.39 -5.67
CA ILE A 270 42.66 -6.70 -7.11
C ILE A 270 41.38 -7.14 -7.84
N ASN A 271 41.26 -6.61 -9.06
CA ASN A 271 40.41 -6.99 -10.18
C ASN A 271 40.53 -8.48 -10.58
N GLU A 272 40.34 -9.41 -9.66
CA GLU A 272 40.28 -10.83 -9.99
C GLU A 272 38.82 -11.25 -10.18
N VAL A 273 38.53 -11.61 -11.43
CA VAL A 273 37.25 -12.19 -11.86
C VAL A 273 37.06 -13.50 -11.08
N TYR A 274 35.87 -13.68 -10.49
CA TYR A 274 35.44 -14.96 -9.91
C TYR A 274 35.83 -16.11 -10.84
N ASP A 275 36.28 -17.24 -10.31
CA ASP A 275 36.66 -18.40 -11.14
C ASP A 275 35.42 -18.99 -11.85
N ILE A 276 35.06 -18.41 -12.99
CA ILE A 276 33.93 -18.80 -13.84
C ILE A 276 34.27 -20.12 -14.55
N SER A 277 35.49 -20.67 -14.45
CA SER A 277 35.90 -21.88 -15.17
C SER A 277 34.99 -23.09 -14.90
N LYS A 278 34.45 -23.21 -13.68
CA LYS A 278 33.47 -24.25 -13.31
C LYS A 278 32.12 -24.08 -14.01
N ILE A 279 31.72 -22.85 -14.33
CA ILE A 279 30.49 -22.53 -15.07
C ILE A 279 30.75 -22.54 -16.59
N GLU A 280 31.86 -21.98 -17.05
CA GLU A 280 32.33 -21.96 -18.44
C GLU A 280 32.55 -23.37 -19.01
N SER A 281 33.06 -24.31 -18.19
CA SER A 281 33.30 -25.70 -18.61
C SER A 281 32.02 -26.43 -19.04
N SER A 282 30.84 -25.92 -18.64
CA SER A 282 29.52 -26.47 -19.00
C SER A 282 28.96 -25.94 -20.33
N THR A 283 29.51 -24.86 -20.88
CA THR A 283 29.00 -24.17 -22.08
C THR A 283 29.98 -24.22 -23.24
N LYS A 284 30.11 -25.40 -23.87
CA LYS A 284 30.93 -25.62 -25.08
C LYS A 284 30.22 -25.27 -26.41
N VAL A 285 29.03 -24.68 -26.36
CA VAL A 285 28.23 -24.39 -27.56
C VAL A 285 28.24 -22.89 -27.80
N PRO A 286 28.51 -22.41 -29.02
CA PRO A 286 28.32 -21.00 -29.37
C PRO A 286 26.87 -20.60 -29.09
N THR A 287 26.67 -19.72 -28.11
CA THR A 287 25.34 -19.21 -27.73
C THR A 287 25.06 -17.89 -28.43
N ARG A 288 23.88 -17.76 -29.02
CA ARG A 288 23.39 -16.44 -29.46
C ARG A 288 22.86 -15.70 -28.24
N GLU A 289 23.51 -14.59 -27.91
CA GLU A 289 23.25 -13.81 -26.70
C GLU A 289 22.96 -12.34 -27.03
N ALA A 290 22.03 -11.74 -26.28
CA ALA A 290 21.66 -10.34 -26.46
C ALA A 290 21.28 -9.65 -25.15
N TYR A 291 21.54 -8.34 -25.07
CA TYR A 291 20.79 -7.47 -24.19
C TYR A 291 19.45 -7.13 -24.83
N ALA A 292 18.39 -7.07 -24.02
CA ALA A 292 17.05 -6.76 -24.50
C ALA A 292 16.40 -5.66 -23.67
N THR A 293 15.66 -4.75 -24.32
CA THR A 293 14.76 -3.80 -23.65
C THR A 293 13.39 -3.74 -24.35
N VAL A 294 12.38 -3.13 -23.71
CA VAL A 294 11.02 -3.04 -24.25
C VAL A 294 10.46 -1.63 -24.10
N LEU A 295 9.92 -1.07 -25.19
CA LEU A 295 9.13 0.16 -25.20
C LEU A 295 7.67 -0.15 -25.58
N HIS A 296 6.74 0.01 -24.62
CA HIS A 296 5.33 -0.41 -24.82
C HIS A 296 4.26 0.64 -24.45
N SER A 297 4.62 1.76 -23.81
CA SER A 297 3.63 2.71 -23.26
C SER A 297 3.81 4.15 -23.73
N SER A 298 5.05 4.61 -23.92
CA SER A 298 5.32 6.04 -24.12
C SER A 298 6.59 6.26 -24.93
N GLU A 299 6.55 7.26 -25.82
CA GLU A 299 7.76 7.74 -26.48
C GLU A 299 8.72 8.46 -25.51
N THR A 300 8.29 8.78 -24.28
CA THR A 300 9.15 9.41 -23.28
C THR A 300 10.34 8.52 -22.89
N TYR A 301 10.24 7.19 -23.03
CA TYR A 301 11.33 6.26 -22.71
C TYR A 301 12.32 6.04 -23.87
N VAL A 302 12.13 6.70 -25.02
CA VAL A 302 13.08 6.60 -26.14
C VAL A 302 14.46 7.12 -25.74
N CYS A 303 14.52 8.25 -25.04
CA CYS A 303 15.79 8.78 -24.55
C CYS A 303 16.48 7.80 -23.57
N GLY A 304 15.73 7.26 -22.61
CA GLY A 304 16.24 6.22 -21.71
C GLY A 304 16.83 5.03 -22.48
N ALA A 305 16.11 4.51 -23.47
CA ALA A 305 16.61 3.41 -24.31
C ALA A 305 17.86 3.79 -25.13
N ILE A 306 17.97 5.01 -25.64
CA ILE A 306 19.18 5.50 -26.30
C ILE A 306 20.35 5.49 -25.32
N THR A 307 20.18 6.07 -24.12
CA THR A 307 21.23 6.11 -23.10
C THR A 307 21.63 4.72 -22.61
N LEU A 308 20.68 3.79 -22.48
CA LEU A 308 20.97 2.41 -22.12
C LEU A 308 21.88 1.74 -23.17
N ALA A 309 21.56 1.84 -24.47
CA ALA A 309 22.41 1.27 -25.52
C ALA A 309 23.81 1.88 -25.51
N GLN A 310 23.91 3.21 -25.41
CA GLN A 310 25.19 3.90 -25.38
C GLN A 310 26.01 3.51 -24.15
N SER A 311 25.38 3.37 -22.98
CA SER A 311 26.05 2.88 -21.76
C SER A 311 26.62 1.47 -21.95
N LEU A 312 25.82 0.53 -22.49
CA LEU A 312 26.26 -0.84 -22.75
C LEU A 312 27.44 -0.90 -23.72
N LEU A 313 27.37 -0.17 -24.84
CA LEU A 313 28.44 -0.14 -25.84
C LEU A 313 29.74 0.43 -25.27
N ARG A 314 29.67 1.47 -24.43
CA ARG A 314 30.84 2.06 -23.75
C ARG A 314 31.50 1.11 -22.76
N THR A 315 30.76 0.15 -22.19
CA THR A 315 31.34 -0.92 -21.38
C THR A 315 32.04 -2.02 -22.19
N GLY A 316 32.07 -1.89 -23.52
CA GLY A 316 32.80 -2.82 -24.41
C GLY A 316 32.07 -4.12 -24.71
N THR A 317 30.76 -4.22 -24.47
CA THR A 317 30.01 -5.43 -24.83
C THR A 317 30.01 -5.64 -26.34
N LYS A 318 30.08 -6.91 -26.75
CA LYS A 318 29.97 -7.35 -28.16
C LYS A 318 28.66 -8.07 -28.45
N ARG A 319 27.74 -8.11 -27.47
CA ARG A 319 26.46 -8.81 -27.60
C ARG A 319 25.47 -7.98 -28.39
N ASP A 320 24.51 -8.66 -29.00
CA ASP A 320 23.45 -7.98 -29.72
C ASP A 320 22.60 -7.12 -28.78
N LEU A 321 22.19 -5.94 -29.24
CA LEU A 321 21.23 -5.08 -28.53
C LEU A 321 19.87 -5.21 -29.23
N ILE A 322 18.87 -5.79 -28.57
CA ILE A 322 17.52 -5.99 -29.10
C ILE A 322 16.51 -5.09 -28.40
N LEU A 323 15.73 -4.32 -29.17
CA LEU A 323 14.66 -3.49 -28.61
C LEU A 323 13.30 -3.94 -29.14
N LEU A 324 12.41 -4.34 -28.23
CA LEU A 324 11.02 -4.66 -28.57
C LEU A 324 10.16 -3.40 -28.52
N LEU A 325 9.43 -3.09 -29.60
CA LEU A 325 8.53 -1.92 -29.66
C LEU A 325 7.31 -2.18 -30.53
N ASP A 326 6.34 -1.27 -30.55
CA ASP A 326 5.23 -1.30 -31.49
C ASP A 326 5.17 -0.03 -32.36
N ASN A 327 4.15 0.06 -33.21
CA ASN A 327 4.03 1.16 -34.15
C ASN A 327 3.72 2.53 -33.49
N SER A 328 3.59 2.62 -32.17
CA SER A 328 3.35 3.89 -31.46
C SER A 328 4.60 4.78 -31.37
N ILE A 329 5.80 4.23 -31.55
CA ILE A 329 7.03 5.01 -31.61
C ILE A 329 7.20 5.55 -33.04
N SER A 330 7.40 6.85 -33.22
CA SER A 330 7.58 7.50 -34.52
C SER A 330 8.81 7.02 -35.28
N GLU A 331 8.78 7.07 -36.62
CA GLU A 331 9.90 6.64 -37.49
C GLU A 331 11.21 7.36 -37.16
N SER A 332 11.17 8.69 -36.96
CA SER A 332 12.36 9.46 -36.60
C SER A 332 13.01 9.00 -35.28
N LYS A 333 12.21 8.54 -34.31
CA LYS A 333 12.70 7.96 -33.05
C LYS A 333 13.19 6.53 -33.23
N ARG A 334 12.58 5.75 -34.12
CA ARG A 334 13.09 4.41 -34.48
C ARG A 334 14.48 4.51 -35.13
N ASP A 335 14.67 5.47 -36.03
CA ASP A 335 15.98 5.72 -36.65
C ASP A 335 17.03 6.10 -35.61
N ALA A 336 16.66 6.91 -34.61
CA ALA A 336 17.53 7.25 -33.49
C ALA A 336 17.91 6.02 -32.65
N LEU A 337 16.95 5.13 -32.37
CA LEU A 337 17.22 3.88 -31.65
C LEU A 337 18.16 2.96 -32.43
N ILE A 338 18.02 2.87 -33.76
CA ILE A 338 18.93 2.11 -34.63
C ILE A 338 20.33 2.72 -34.58
N LYS A 339 20.45 4.03 -34.73
CA LYS A 339 21.73 4.75 -34.64
C LYS A 339 22.39 4.60 -33.27
N ALA A 340 21.60 4.54 -32.21
CA ALA A 340 22.09 4.28 -30.86
C ALA A 340 22.63 2.85 -30.66
N GLY A 341 22.35 1.93 -31.58
CA GLY A 341 22.86 0.55 -31.58
C GLY A 341 21.79 -0.54 -31.46
N TRP A 342 20.50 -0.19 -31.34
CA TRP A 342 19.44 -1.20 -31.19
C TRP A 342 19.06 -1.86 -32.51
N LYS A 343 18.93 -3.18 -32.49
CA LYS A 343 18.18 -3.96 -33.49
C LYS A 343 16.71 -4.01 -33.08
N LEU A 344 15.86 -3.31 -33.83
CA LEU A 344 14.44 -3.17 -33.51
C LEU A 344 13.64 -4.44 -33.86
N ARG A 345 12.70 -4.82 -32.98
CA ARG A 345 11.71 -5.87 -33.25
C ARG A 345 10.31 -5.41 -32.92
N PHE A 346 9.45 -5.46 -33.92
CA PHE A 346 8.05 -5.08 -33.76
C PHE A 346 7.25 -6.16 -33.04
N ILE A 347 6.53 -5.74 -32.00
CA ILE A 347 5.68 -6.59 -31.19
C ILE A 347 4.25 -6.08 -31.18
N LYS A 348 3.30 -7.00 -31.02
CA LYS A 348 1.93 -6.64 -30.63
C LYS A 348 1.89 -6.46 -29.11
N ARG A 349 1.56 -5.26 -28.64
CA ARG A 349 1.39 -4.97 -27.21
C ARG A 349 0.46 -5.95 -26.53
N ILE A 350 0.79 -6.30 -25.30
CA ILE A 350 -0.01 -7.19 -24.47
C ILE A 350 -0.63 -6.33 -23.37
N ARG A 351 -1.96 -6.22 -23.43
CA ARG A 351 -2.71 -5.51 -22.40
C ARG A 351 -2.78 -6.33 -21.12
N ASN A 352 -2.45 -5.72 -19.99
CA ASN A 352 -2.73 -6.28 -18.69
C ASN A 352 -4.25 -6.28 -18.45
N PRO A 353 -4.89 -7.46 -18.29
CA PRO A 353 -6.34 -7.54 -18.17
C PRO A 353 -6.89 -6.89 -16.89
N ARG A 354 -6.05 -6.63 -15.89
CA ARG A 354 -6.42 -6.00 -14.62
C ARG A 354 -6.06 -4.52 -14.53
N ALA A 355 -5.26 -4.01 -15.47
CA ALA A 355 -4.92 -2.59 -15.50
C ALA A 355 -6.08 -1.76 -16.07
N GLU A 356 -6.25 -0.57 -15.51
CA GLU A 356 -7.14 0.44 -16.06
C GLU A 356 -6.61 0.97 -17.39
N LYS A 357 -7.50 1.45 -18.25
CA LYS A 357 -7.12 2.02 -19.53
C LYS A 357 -6.33 3.31 -19.31
N ASN A 358 -5.33 3.55 -20.16
CA ASN A 358 -4.43 4.71 -20.13
C ASN A 358 -3.60 4.86 -18.85
N THR A 359 -3.39 3.76 -18.11
CA THR A 359 -2.45 3.75 -16.99
C THR A 359 -1.09 3.23 -17.41
N TYR A 360 -0.04 3.57 -16.65
CA TYR A 360 1.32 3.07 -16.87
C TYR A 360 1.36 1.54 -17.03
N ASN A 361 0.61 0.84 -16.17
CA ASN A 361 0.53 -0.61 -16.12
C ASN A 361 -0.34 -1.25 -17.21
N GLU A 362 -0.95 -0.48 -18.12
CA GLU A 362 -1.85 -1.04 -19.13
C GLU A 362 -1.13 -2.02 -20.06
N TYR A 363 0.10 -1.73 -20.46
CA TYR A 363 0.84 -2.51 -21.47
C TYR A 363 2.12 -3.15 -20.95
N ASN A 364 2.37 -3.11 -19.64
CA ASN A 364 3.57 -3.69 -19.02
C ASN A 364 3.76 -5.20 -19.29
N TYR A 365 2.67 -5.94 -19.51
CA TYR A 365 2.72 -7.35 -19.90
C TYR A 365 3.34 -7.57 -21.28
N SER A 366 3.59 -6.51 -22.06
CA SER A 366 4.40 -6.58 -23.29
C SER A 366 5.82 -7.06 -23.02
N LYS A 367 6.33 -6.92 -21.79
CA LYS A 367 7.59 -7.52 -21.32
C LYS A 367 7.60 -9.05 -21.49
N PHE A 368 6.45 -9.72 -21.50
CA PHE A 368 6.38 -11.17 -21.76
C PHE A 368 6.86 -11.55 -23.16
N ARG A 369 6.89 -10.60 -24.11
CA ARG A 369 7.42 -10.83 -25.47
C ARG A 369 8.91 -11.18 -25.48
N LEU A 370 9.64 -10.88 -24.40
CA LEU A 370 11.03 -11.31 -24.21
C LEU A 370 11.20 -12.82 -24.36
N TRP A 371 10.22 -13.62 -23.90
CA TRP A 371 10.27 -15.08 -24.05
C TRP A 371 10.03 -15.57 -25.48
N GLN A 372 9.73 -14.68 -26.42
CA GLN A 372 9.61 -15.02 -27.85
C GLN A 372 10.88 -14.74 -28.65
N LEU A 373 11.94 -14.20 -28.03
CA LEU A 373 13.26 -14.02 -28.64
C LEU A 373 14.02 -15.35 -28.77
N THR A 374 13.36 -16.39 -29.29
CA THR A 374 13.87 -17.77 -29.33
C THR A 374 14.96 -18.02 -30.36
N ASP A 375 15.39 -16.99 -31.09
CA ASP A 375 16.62 -17.02 -31.89
C ASP A 375 17.88 -16.66 -31.08
N TYR A 376 17.70 -16.32 -29.80
CA TYR A 376 18.74 -16.21 -28.79
C TYR A 376 18.57 -17.34 -27.75
N ASP A 377 19.69 -17.89 -27.31
CA ASP A 377 19.74 -18.91 -26.26
C ASP A 377 19.54 -18.29 -24.87
N LYS A 378 20.02 -17.06 -24.70
CA LYS A 378 19.95 -16.30 -23.46
C LYS A 378 19.91 -14.81 -23.76
N ILE A 379 19.12 -14.09 -22.98
CA ILE A 379 19.08 -12.64 -23.01
C ILE A 379 19.22 -12.07 -21.61
N ILE A 380 19.84 -10.90 -21.49
CA ILE A 380 19.77 -10.07 -20.29
C ILE A 380 18.78 -8.96 -20.59
N PHE A 381 17.64 -8.99 -19.92
CA PHE A 381 16.70 -7.89 -19.99
C PHE A 381 17.18 -6.74 -19.09
N ILE A 382 17.09 -5.50 -19.58
CA ILE A 382 17.35 -4.28 -18.83
C ILE A 382 16.23 -3.26 -19.12
N ASP A 383 15.57 -2.74 -18.07
CA ASP A 383 14.57 -1.66 -18.22
C ASP A 383 15.24 -0.38 -18.78
N ALA A 384 14.49 0.40 -19.56
CA ALA A 384 15.03 1.57 -20.28
C ALA A 384 15.37 2.76 -19.37
N ASP A 385 15.12 2.68 -18.06
CA ASP A 385 15.48 3.64 -17.02
C ASP A 385 16.69 3.22 -16.18
N ILE A 386 17.56 2.41 -16.79
CA ILE A 386 18.82 1.95 -16.21
C ILE A 386 19.98 2.39 -17.13
N ILE A 387 21.08 2.84 -16.54
CA ILE A 387 22.37 2.99 -17.24
C ILE A 387 23.37 2.00 -16.69
N VAL A 388 24.21 1.44 -17.57
CA VAL A 388 25.24 0.46 -17.23
C VAL A 388 26.61 1.14 -17.20
N LEU A 389 27.27 1.12 -16.04
CA LEU A 389 28.56 1.78 -15.81
C LEU A 389 29.76 0.83 -15.90
N ARG A 390 29.54 -0.48 -15.72
CA ARG A 390 30.56 -1.52 -15.87
C ARG A 390 30.02 -2.67 -16.72
N ASN A 391 30.92 -3.35 -17.42
CA ASN A 391 30.53 -4.50 -18.24
C ASN A 391 29.87 -5.58 -17.36
N ILE A 392 28.67 -6.03 -17.77
CA ILE A 392 27.88 -7.06 -17.08
C ILE A 392 27.68 -8.30 -17.95
N ASP A 393 28.53 -8.54 -18.96
CA ASP A 393 28.46 -9.72 -19.82
C ASP A 393 28.62 -11.02 -19.01
N LEU A 394 29.25 -10.95 -17.84
CA LEU A 394 29.35 -12.08 -16.89
C LEU A 394 27.98 -12.68 -16.55
N LEU A 395 26.90 -11.88 -16.60
CA LEU A 395 25.54 -12.34 -16.29
C LEU A 395 25.02 -13.38 -17.31
N PHE A 396 25.58 -13.45 -18.52
CA PHE A 396 25.26 -14.51 -19.49
C PHE A 396 25.72 -15.89 -19.04
N HIS A 397 26.55 -16.02 -18.01
CA HIS A 397 26.91 -17.32 -17.43
C HIS A 397 25.90 -17.82 -16.40
N PHE A 398 24.86 -17.06 -16.05
CA PHE A 398 23.84 -17.46 -15.09
C PHE A 398 22.59 -18.05 -15.77
N PRO A 399 21.84 -18.94 -15.11
CA PRO A 399 20.59 -19.49 -15.62
C PRO A 399 19.39 -18.57 -15.30
N GLN A 400 18.31 -18.67 -16.07
CA GLN A 400 17.03 -18.04 -15.73
C GLN A 400 16.39 -18.71 -14.50
N MET A 401 15.85 -18.05 -13.47
CA MET A 401 15.72 -16.61 -13.28
C MET A 401 16.80 -16.15 -12.32
N THR A 402 17.68 -15.27 -12.79
CA THR A 402 18.72 -14.64 -11.98
C THR A 402 18.51 -13.13 -12.06
N ALA A 403 18.45 -12.48 -10.89
CA ALA A 403 18.06 -11.07 -10.74
C ALA A 403 18.54 -10.52 -9.39
N THR A 404 18.46 -9.21 -9.20
CA THR A 404 18.76 -8.56 -7.91
C THR A 404 17.54 -8.59 -6.99
N GLY A 405 17.77 -8.75 -5.68
CA GLY A 405 16.70 -8.72 -4.68
C GLY A 405 16.03 -7.35 -4.55
N ASN A 406 14.74 -7.36 -4.24
CA ASN A 406 13.96 -6.18 -3.86
C ASN A 406 13.58 -6.32 -2.36
N ASP A 407 12.39 -5.88 -1.96
CA ASP A 407 11.85 -6.08 -0.62
C ASP A 407 11.39 -7.53 -0.38
N ALA A 408 11.32 -8.01 0.86
CA ALA A 408 10.87 -9.36 1.20
C ALA A 408 11.56 -10.50 0.40
N SER A 409 10.80 -11.46 -0.13
CA SER A 409 11.31 -12.67 -0.83
C SER A 409 11.29 -12.56 -2.37
N ILE A 410 11.20 -11.33 -2.90
CA ILE A 410 10.97 -11.05 -4.33
C ILE A 410 12.16 -10.37 -5.00
N PHE A 411 12.28 -10.55 -6.32
CA PHE A 411 13.29 -9.90 -7.13
C PHE A 411 12.76 -8.65 -7.84
N ASN A 412 13.67 -7.73 -8.13
CA ASN A 412 13.42 -6.58 -8.99
C ASN A 412 13.51 -7.00 -10.47
N SER A 413 12.52 -6.63 -11.28
CA SER A 413 12.45 -7.02 -12.70
C SER A 413 13.17 -6.07 -13.66
N GLY A 414 13.97 -5.15 -13.13
CA GLY A 414 14.78 -4.18 -13.87
C GLY A 414 15.92 -4.81 -14.65
N ILE A 415 16.63 -5.78 -14.04
CA ILE A 415 17.67 -6.58 -14.70
C ILE A 415 17.39 -8.06 -14.46
N MET A 416 17.22 -8.83 -15.54
CA MET A 416 16.88 -10.25 -15.45
C MET A 416 17.61 -11.08 -16.49
N VAL A 417 18.17 -12.22 -16.06
CA VAL A 417 18.67 -13.25 -16.98
C VAL A 417 17.52 -14.14 -17.42
N ILE A 418 17.26 -14.21 -18.73
CA ILE A 418 16.13 -14.91 -19.33
C ILE A 418 16.62 -15.92 -20.38
N GLU A 419 15.99 -17.09 -20.40
CA GLU A 419 16.12 -18.09 -21.46
C GLU A 419 14.81 -18.12 -22.27
N PRO A 420 14.78 -17.49 -23.46
CA PRO A 420 13.55 -17.35 -24.22
C PRO A 420 12.90 -18.70 -24.57
N SER A 421 11.58 -18.79 -24.41
CA SER A 421 10.81 -20.00 -24.70
C SER A 421 9.37 -19.65 -25.07
N ASN A 422 8.97 -19.97 -26.31
CA ASN A 422 7.60 -19.82 -26.77
C ASN A 422 6.61 -20.63 -25.91
N CYS A 423 7.05 -21.74 -25.30
CA CYS A 423 6.22 -22.51 -24.37
C CYS A 423 5.94 -21.70 -23.09
N THR A 424 6.99 -21.10 -22.50
CA THR A 424 6.87 -20.22 -21.33
C THR A 424 6.01 -19.00 -21.62
N PHE A 425 6.18 -18.37 -22.79
CA PHE A 425 5.29 -17.29 -23.23
C PHE A 425 3.82 -17.72 -23.29
N LYS A 426 3.51 -18.85 -23.94
CA LYS A 426 2.15 -19.40 -24.01
C LYS A 426 1.58 -19.70 -22.62
N MET A 427 2.42 -20.17 -21.70
CA MET A 427 2.04 -20.38 -20.30
C MET A 427 1.65 -19.06 -19.63
N PHE A 428 2.43 -17.99 -19.80
CA PHE A 428 2.09 -16.68 -19.23
C PHE A 428 0.75 -16.20 -19.76
N MET A 429 0.56 -16.24 -21.08
CA MET A 429 -0.67 -15.79 -21.73
C MET A 429 -1.92 -16.50 -21.20
N LYS A 430 -1.86 -17.83 -21.02
CA LYS A 430 -2.95 -18.63 -20.43
C LYS A 430 -3.28 -18.24 -18.98
N ARG A 431 -2.27 -17.78 -18.23
CA ARG A 431 -2.38 -17.50 -16.79
C ARG A 431 -2.51 -16.01 -16.46
N THR A 432 -2.52 -15.11 -17.45
CA THR A 432 -2.69 -13.66 -17.26
C THR A 432 -3.93 -13.28 -16.43
N LYS A 433 -5.01 -14.06 -16.53
CA LYS A 433 -6.24 -13.86 -15.74
C LYS A 433 -6.24 -14.62 -14.41
N GLU A 434 -5.40 -15.64 -14.26
CA GLU A 434 -5.35 -16.47 -13.05
C GLU A 434 -4.40 -15.91 -12.00
N ILE A 435 -3.17 -15.55 -12.42
CA ILE A 435 -2.13 -15.02 -11.54
C ILE A 435 -2.47 -13.57 -11.21
N ILE A 436 -2.43 -13.24 -9.91
CA ILE A 436 -2.64 -11.89 -9.41
C ILE A 436 -1.26 -11.29 -9.15
N SER A 437 -0.93 -10.23 -9.88
CA SER A 437 0.31 -9.48 -9.64
C SER A 437 0.17 -8.61 -8.39
N TYR A 438 1.07 -8.77 -7.42
CA TYR A 438 0.99 -8.05 -6.13
C TYR A 438 1.07 -6.52 -6.28
N ASN A 439 1.78 -6.02 -7.30
CA ASN A 439 1.88 -4.58 -7.60
C ASN A 439 1.07 -4.16 -8.85
N GLY A 440 0.23 -5.05 -9.38
CA GLY A 440 -0.47 -4.84 -10.66
C GLY A 440 0.45 -4.80 -11.90
N GLY A 441 1.76 -4.97 -11.71
CA GLY A 441 2.82 -4.88 -12.70
C GLY A 441 3.20 -6.21 -13.37
N ASP A 442 4.14 -6.17 -14.31
CA ASP A 442 4.87 -7.35 -14.80
C ASP A 442 5.76 -7.95 -13.71
N GLN A 443 6.47 -7.13 -12.90
CA GLN A 443 7.29 -7.61 -11.79
C GLN A 443 6.53 -8.53 -10.84
N GLY A 444 5.32 -8.13 -10.44
CA GLY A 444 4.51 -8.95 -9.55
C GLY A 444 3.96 -10.20 -10.21
N PHE A 445 3.68 -10.17 -11.52
CA PHE A 445 3.32 -11.39 -12.24
C PHE A 445 4.51 -12.37 -12.32
N LEU A 446 5.71 -11.87 -12.63
CA LEU A 446 6.92 -12.67 -12.76
C LEU A 446 7.34 -13.29 -11.42
N ASN A 447 7.23 -12.56 -10.31
CA ASN A 447 7.53 -13.09 -8.97
C ASN A 447 6.55 -14.18 -8.50
N GLU A 448 5.32 -14.21 -9.01
CA GLU A 448 4.35 -15.29 -8.75
C GLU A 448 4.55 -16.52 -9.67
N VAL A 449 5.32 -16.36 -10.74
CA VAL A 449 5.66 -17.46 -11.66
C VAL A 449 7.02 -18.07 -11.33
N PHE A 450 8.02 -17.22 -11.09
CA PHE A 450 9.40 -17.56 -10.79
C PHE A 450 9.68 -17.34 -9.30
N VAL A 451 9.14 -18.21 -8.45
CA VAL A 451 9.30 -18.11 -7.00
C VAL A 451 10.69 -18.54 -6.55
N TRP A 452 11.36 -19.43 -7.31
CA TRP A 452 12.75 -19.84 -7.05
C TRP A 452 13.71 -19.16 -8.03
N TRP A 453 14.48 -18.21 -7.52
CA TRP A 453 15.37 -17.34 -8.29
C TRP A 453 16.73 -17.20 -7.58
N HIS A 454 17.75 -16.77 -8.32
CA HIS A 454 19.12 -16.63 -7.81
C HIS A 454 19.49 -15.15 -7.65
N ARG A 455 20.03 -14.79 -6.48
CA ARG A 455 20.29 -13.38 -6.10
C ARG A 455 21.62 -12.89 -6.65
N LEU A 456 21.56 -11.80 -7.40
CA LEU A 456 22.70 -10.97 -7.75
C LEU A 456 22.91 -9.87 -6.69
N PRO A 457 24.15 -9.38 -6.52
CA PRO A 457 24.44 -8.24 -5.67
C PRO A 457 23.59 -7.01 -6.03
N ARG A 458 23.26 -6.19 -5.02
CA ARG A 458 22.57 -4.90 -5.20
C ARG A 458 23.32 -3.96 -6.13
N ARG A 459 24.66 -4.05 -6.17
CA ARG A 459 25.51 -3.29 -7.11
C ARG A 459 25.22 -3.59 -8.58
N VAL A 460 24.58 -4.71 -8.91
CA VAL A 460 24.21 -5.06 -10.30
C VAL A 460 23.02 -4.25 -10.78
N ASN A 461 22.03 -3.97 -9.92
CA ASN A 461 20.82 -3.18 -10.20
C ASN A 461 20.63 -2.19 -9.05
N PHE A 462 21.45 -1.13 -9.02
CA PHE A 462 21.54 -0.24 -7.87
C PHE A 462 20.46 0.84 -7.93
N LEU A 463 19.50 0.79 -7.01
CA LEU A 463 18.31 1.64 -7.03
C LEU A 463 18.61 3.07 -6.56
N LYS A 464 18.15 4.08 -7.34
CA LYS A 464 18.14 5.50 -6.94
C LYS A 464 16.99 5.77 -5.97
N ASN A 465 17.17 5.43 -4.70
CA ASN A 465 16.20 5.67 -3.61
C ASN A 465 16.89 5.97 -2.27
N PHE A 466 16.18 6.62 -1.35
CA PHE A 466 16.70 7.06 -0.04
C PHE A 466 15.60 6.91 1.02
N TRP A 467 15.41 5.69 1.53
CA TRP A 467 14.26 5.36 2.39
C TRP A 467 14.42 5.78 3.84
N SER A 468 15.64 5.73 4.39
CA SER A 468 15.87 5.90 5.83
C SER A 468 15.92 7.36 6.28
N ASN A 469 15.87 8.30 5.33
CA ASN A 469 16.05 9.75 5.56
C ASN A 469 17.26 10.08 6.47
N ASN A 470 18.31 9.25 6.42
CA ASN A 470 19.52 9.44 7.21
C ASN A 470 20.68 9.94 6.35
N SER A 471 21.50 10.83 6.91
CA SER A 471 22.59 11.49 6.18
C SER A 471 23.68 10.53 5.73
N ASN A 472 23.90 9.42 6.45
CA ASN A 472 24.92 8.43 6.14
C ASN A 472 24.58 7.58 4.90
N GLU A 473 23.33 7.09 4.77
CA GLU A 473 22.88 6.37 3.57
C GLU A 473 22.96 7.29 2.36
N VAL A 474 22.48 8.53 2.49
CA VAL A 474 22.52 9.54 1.43
C VAL A 474 23.96 9.77 0.97
N SER A 475 24.88 10.00 1.91
CA SER A 475 26.30 10.20 1.63
C SER A 475 26.94 9.00 0.91
N ILE A 476 26.75 7.78 1.42
CA ILE A 476 27.32 6.56 0.82
C ILE A 476 26.76 6.31 -0.57
N LYS A 477 25.44 6.40 -0.75
CA LYS A 477 24.80 6.19 -2.05
C LYS A 477 25.25 7.22 -3.07
N ASN A 478 25.30 8.50 -2.69
CA ASN A 478 25.80 9.56 -3.55
C ASN A 478 27.28 9.34 -3.91
N GLN A 479 28.11 8.90 -2.97
CA GLN A 479 29.50 8.51 -3.26
C GLN A 479 29.56 7.36 -4.28
N LEU A 480 28.65 6.39 -4.21
CA LEU A 480 28.58 5.28 -5.16
C LEU A 480 28.05 5.71 -6.54
N PHE A 481 27.06 6.62 -6.58
CA PHE A 481 26.49 7.16 -7.83
C PHE A 481 27.50 8.01 -8.61
N GLY A 482 28.35 8.77 -7.91
CA GLY A 482 29.35 9.66 -8.50
C GLY A 482 30.77 9.09 -8.56
N ALA A 483 30.97 7.81 -8.21
CA ALA A 483 32.31 7.21 -8.18
C ALA A 483 32.94 7.11 -9.58
N ASP A 484 34.19 7.56 -9.69
CA ASP A 484 35.04 7.37 -10.87
C ASP A 484 36.41 6.80 -10.44
N PRO A 485 36.81 5.57 -10.86
CA PRO A 485 36.03 4.65 -11.70
C PRO A 485 34.75 4.13 -11.01
N PRO A 486 33.72 3.72 -11.79
CA PRO A 486 32.44 3.27 -11.23
C PRO A 486 32.56 2.13 -10.21
N LYS A 487 31.94 2.30 -9.05
CA LYS A 487 31.85 1.28 -7.98
C LYS A 487 30.59 0.41 -8.03
N VAL A 488 29.62 0.77 -8.85
CA VAL A 488 28.40 0.00 -9.12
C VAL A 488 28.38 -0.41 -10.60
N TYR A 489 27.71 -1.51 -10.93
CA TYR A 489 27.62 -1.96 -12.32
C TYR A 489 26.57 -1.19 -13.11
N SER A 490 25.47 -0.79 -12.47
CA SER A 490 24.39 -0.01 -13.09
C SER A 490 23.67 0.86 -12.06
N ILE A 491 23.00 1.90 -12.54
CA ILE A 491 22.09 2.75 -11.75
C ILE A 491 20.68 2.63 -12.33
N HIS A 492 19.71 2.33 -11.48
CA HIS A 492 18.29 2.24 -11.84
C HIS A 492 17.55 3.46 -11.29
N TYR A 493 17.12 4.34 -12.21
CA TYR A 493 16.52 5.62 -11.89
C TYR A 493 15.04 5.45 -11.54
N LEU A 494 14.71 5.46 -10.24
CA LEU A 494 13.34 5.53 -9.75
C LEU A 494 12.84 6.99 -9.69
N GLY A 495 11.54 7.18 -9.48
CA GLY A 495 10.89 8.50 -9.52
C GLY A 495 10.80 9.08 -10.93
N LEU A 496 10.85 10.41 -11.03
CA LEU A 496 11.00 11.12 -12.31
C LEU A 496 12.36 10.81 -12.93
N LYS A 497 12.37 10.58 -14.24
CA LYS A 497 13.56 10.18 -14.99
C LYS A 497 14.42 11.41 -15.34
N PRO A 498 15.75 11.27 -15.48
CA PRO A 498 16.64 12.40 -15.76
C PRO A 498 16.22 13.23 -16.98
N TRP A 499 15.81 12.57 -18.07
CA TRP A 499 15.38 13.21 -19.32
C TRP A 499 13.99 13.86 -19.29
N VAL A 500 13.28 13.80 -18.15
CA VAL A 500 12.05 14.58 -17.93
C VAL A 500 12.24 15.70 -16.89
N CYS A 501 13.48 15.89 -16.43
CA CYS A 501 13.91 16.94 -15.52
C CYS A 501 14.79 17.96 -16.24
N TYR A 502 15.08 19.07 -15.56
CA TYR A 502 16.12 20.03 -15.99
C TYR A 502 17.49 19.36 -16.07
N ARG A 503 18.41 19.93 -16.85
CA ARG A 503 19.81 19.50 -16.85
C ARG A 503 20.51 19.84 -15.53
N ASP A 504 20.16 20.97 -14.94
CA ASP A 504 20.88 21.64 -13.86
C ASP A 504 20.80 20.91 -12.51
N TYR A 505 19.68 20.24 -12.22
CA TYR A 505 19.47 19.46 -10.98
C TYR A 505 18.36 18.43 -11.14
N ASP A 506 18.27 17.50 -10.17
CA ASP A 506 17.24 16.47 -10.15
C ASP A 506 15.88 17.05 -9.76
N CYS A 507 14.95 17.18 -10.72
CA CYS A 507 13.63 17.75 -10.48
C CYS A 507 12.75 16.93 -9.52
N ASN A 508 13.17 15.72 -9.11
CA ASN A 508 12.53 15.01 -7.99
C ASN A 508 12.60 15.83 -6.67
N TRP A 509 13.55 16.76 -6.53
CA TRP A 509 13.61 17.68 -5.38
C TRP A 509 12.39 18.59 -5.27
N ASP A 510 11.77 18.96 -6.41
CA ASP A 510 10.64 19.89 -6.45
C ASP A 510 9.29 19.24 -6.09
N ILE A 511 9.23 17.92 -5.90
CA ILE A 511 7.97 17.20 -5.66
C ILE A 511 8.06 16.36 -4.37
N GLY A 512 7.22 16.68 -3.39
CA GLY A 512 7.32 16.17 -2.02
C GLY A 512 7.45 14.64 -1.88
N ASP A 513 6.58 13.87 -2.53
CA ASP A 513 6.59 12.39 -2.51
C ASP A 513 7.70 11.77 -3.38
N GLN A 514 8.32 12.56 -4.27
CA GLN A 514 9.41 12.12 -5.13
C GLN A 514 10.81 12.38 -4.55
N ARG A 515 10.92 13.19 -3.48
CA ARG A 515 12.21 13.50 -2.80
C ARG A 515 12.95 12.26 -2.32
N VAL A 516 12.24 11.17 -2.02
CA VAL A 516 12.85 9.85 -1.69
C VAL A 516 13.67 9.24 -2.83
N TYR A 517 13.56 9.78 -4.05
CA TYR A 517 14.34 9.38 -5.22
C TYR A 517 15.33 10.47 -5.67
N ALA A 518 15.37 11.63 -5.03
CA ALA A 518 16.14 12.77 -5.50
C ALA A 518 17.65 12.62 -5.23
N SER A 519 18.48 12.84 -6.25
CA SER A 519 19.95 12.88 -6.13
C SER A 519 20.57 13.59 -7.32
N ASP A 520 21.14 14.77 -7.07
CA ASP A 520 21.84 15.53 -8.13
C ASP A 520 23.06 14.78 -8.63
N ILE A 521 23.73 14.01 -7.77
CA ILE A 521 24.92 13.24 -8.17
C ILE A 521 24.52 12.12 -9.13
N ALA A 522 23.45 11.37 -8.85
CA ALA A 522 22.95 10.37 -9.79
C ALA A 522 22.46 11.00 -11.10
N HIS A 523 21.82 12.18 -11.01
CA HIS A 523 21.33 12.95 -12.14
C HIS A 523 22.48 13.45 -13.04
N GLU A 524 23.53 14.02 -12.44
CA GLU A 524 24.75 14.44 -13.11
C GLU A 524 25.47 13.26 -13.77
N THR A 525 25.55 12.09 -13.11
CA THR A 525 26.12 10.88 -13.72
C THR A 525 25.36 10.46 -14.99
N TRP A 526 24.03 10.61 -15.02
CA TRP A 526 23.24 10.35 -16.22
C TRP A 526 23.56 11.34 -17.34
N TRP A 527 23.62 12.65 -17.02
CA TRP A 527 23.92 13.69 -18.00
C TRP A 527 25.36 13.63 -18.52
N LYS A 528 26.34 13.24 -17.69
CA LYS A 528 27.72 12.94 -18.13
C LYS A 528 27.77 11.86 -19.22
N LEU A 529 26.96 10.81 -19.09
CA LEU A 529 26.83 9.80 -20.13
C LEU A 529 26.18 10.41 -21.37
N HIS A 530 25.06 11.12 -21.20
CA HIS A 530 24.34 11.76 -22.30
C HIS A 530 25.25 12.68 -23.13
N ASP A 531 26.02 13.54 -22.47
CA ASP A 531 26.87 14.54 -23.12
C ASP A 531 28.09 13.92 -23.82
N SER A 532 28.43 12.68 -23.47
CA SER A 532 29.45 11.90 -24.18
C SER A 532 28.93 11.19 -25.45
N MET A 533 27.62 11.21 -25.69
CA MET A 533 27.00 10.61 -26.89
C MET A 533 27.16 11.53 -28.10
N ASP A 534 26.99 10.97 -29.31
CA ASP A 534 26.91 11.76 -30.54
C ASP A 534 25.77 12.80 -30.49
N GLU A 535 26.03 14.03 -30.93
CA GLU A 535 25.05 15.14 -30.90
C GLU A 535 23.74 14.79 -31.63
N SER A 536 23.80 13.95 -32.68
CA SER A 536 22.62 13.52 -33.42
C SER A 536 21.68 12.63 -32.59
N LEU A 537 22.18 12.00 -31.51
CA LEU A 537 21.39 11.25 -30.54
C LEU A 537 20.89 12.12 -29.39
N GLN A 538 21.72 13.06 -28.91
CA GLN A 538 21.40 13.95 -27.79
C GLN A 538 20.08 14.71 -27.97
N LYS A 539 19.80 15.20 -29.18
CA LYS A 539 18.57 15.95 -29.49
C LYS A 539 17.25 15.20 -29.21
N TYR A 540 17.28 13.87 -29.10
CA TYR A 540 16.10 13.05 -28.80
C TYR A 540 15.78 12.97 -27.30
N CYS A 541 16.64 13.56 -26.46
CA CYS A 541 16.49 13.66 -25.01
C CYS A 541 16.01 15.03 -24.53
N GLY A 542 15.68 15.95 -25.45
CA GLY A 542 15.20 17.28 -25.11
C GLY A 542 13.79 17.30 -24.49
N LEU A 543 13.57 18.25 -23.59
CA LEU A 543 12.27 18.49 -22.97
C LEU A 543 11.26 19.05 -23.98
N THR A 544 10.04 18.51 -23.97
CA THR A 544 8.93 19.12 -24.70
C THR A 544 8.52 20.44 -24.08
N GLU A 545 7.99 21.38 -24.87
CA GLU A 545 7.48 22.66 -24.36
C GLU A 545 6.44 22.48 -23.24
N GLN A 546 5.58 21.46 -23.35
CA GLN A 546 4.63 21.16 -22.30
C GLN A 546 5.32 20.70 -21.00
N ARG A 547 6.37 19.87 -21.10
CA ARG A 547 7.11 19.42 -19.92
C ARG A 547 7.86 20.57 -19.24
N LYS A 548 8.42 21.51 -20.01
CA LYS A 548 9.05 22.73 -19.45
C LYS A 548 8.07 23.53 -18.59
N ILE A 549 6.83 23.71 -19.08
CA ILE A 549 5.76 24.39 -18.33
C ILE A 549 5.41 23.64 -17.03
N GLU A 550 5.31 22.31 -17.09
CA GLU A 550 5.05 21.49 -15.90
C GLU A 550 6.18 21.61 -14.86
N LEU A 551 7.43 21.58 -15.30
CA LEU A 551 8.59 21.74 -14.41
C LEU A 551 8.65 23.13 -13.78
N GLU A 552 8.31 24.20 -14.51
CA GLU A 552 8.21 25.54 -13.93
C GLU A 552 7.11 25.63 -12.86
N TRP A 553 6.01 24.93 -13.08
CA TRP A 553 4.92 24.84 -12.13
C TRP A 553 5.36 24.09 -10.85
N ASP A 554 6.05 22.96 -11.02
CA ASP A 554 6.59 22.16 -9.92
C ASP A 554 7.57 23.01 -9.08
N ARG A 555 8.50 23.75 -9.71
CA ARG A 555 9.40 24.71 -9.03
C ARG A 555 8.68 25.81 -8.27
N LYS A 556 7.70 26.46 -8.90
CA LYS A 556 6.91 27.53 -8.26
C LYS A 556 6.17 26.99 -7.03
N LEU A 557 5.66 25.76 -7.12
CA LEU A 557 5.01 25.11 -6.01
C LEU A 557 5.99 24.73 -4.90
N ALA A 558 7.15 24.16 -5.22
CA ALA A 558 8.21 23.86 -4.28
C ALA A 558 8.66 25.11 -3.50
N GLY A 559 8.83 26.24 -4.20
CA GLY A 559 9.17 27.51 -3.57
C GLY A 559 8.07 28.11 -2.71
N LYS A 560 6.81 27.85 -3.06
CA LYS A 560 5.66 28.24 -2.25
C LYS A 560 5.50 27.37 -1.00
N ILE A 561 5.77 26.07 -1.11
CA ILE A 561 5.78 25.14 0.03
C ILE A 561 6.98 25.44 0.95
N GLY A 562 8.07 25.97 0.39
CA GLY A 562 9.26 26.34 1.16
C GLY A 562 10.16 25.14 1.46
N PHE A 563 10.41 24.27 0.46
CA PHE A 563 11.34 23.15 0.64
C PHE A 563 12.73 23.65 1.05
N GLU A 564 13.24 23.08 2.16
CA GLU A 564 14.46 23.49 2.86
C GLU A 564 15.74 23.30 2.03
N ASP A 565 15.74 22.40 1.05
CA ASP A 565 16.88 22.17 0.16
C ASP A 565 17.10 23.32 -0.84
N GLU A 566 16.10 24.18 -1.01
CA GLU A 566 16.11 25.34 -1.90
C GLU A 566 16.44 25.04 -3.38
N HIS A 567 16.33 23.78 -3.84
CA HIS A 567 16.62 23.41 -5.25
C HIS A 567 15.78 24.20 -6.26
N TRP A 568 14.55 24.54 -5.88
CA TRP A 568 13.64 25.38 -6.66
C TRP A 568 14.17 26.81 -6.94
N ARG A 569 15.22 27.25 -6.22
CA ARG A 569 15.93 28.53 -6.44
C ARG A 569 17.11 28.43 -7.40
N ILE A 570 17.58 27.22 -7.73
CA ILE A 570 18.72 27.03 -8.63
C ILE A 570 18.39 27.65 -9.99
N ASN A 571 19.23 28.55 -10.49
CA ASN A 571 19.05 29.14 -11.81
C ASN A 571 19.19 28.05 -12.88
N VAL A 572 18.20 27.94 -13.75
CA VAL A 572 18.18 26.97 -14.85
C VAL A 572 18.63 27.68 -16.12
N GLU A 573 19.61 27.14 -16.83
CA GLU A 573 20.02 27.68 -18.13
C GLU A 573 18.95 27.36 -19.20
N GLU A 574 18.30 28.39 -19.76
CA GLU A 574 17.30 28.22 -20.82
C GLU A 574 17.96 27.83 -22.16
N GLU A 575 17.58 26.68 -22.74
CA GLU A 575 17.78 26.47 -24.19
C GLU A 575 16.93 27.49 -24.98
N PRO A 576 17.48 28.19 -25.98
CA PRO A 576 16.87 29.39 -26.54
C PRO A 576 15.61 29.08 -27.37
N ILE A 577 14.44 29.55 -26.92
CA ILE A 577 13.25 29.69 -27.77
C ILE A 577 12.64 31.08 -27.63
N LEU A 578 12.39 31.68 -28.80
CA LEU A 578 11.61 32.88 -29.09
C LEU A 578 10.49 33.16 -28.08
N VAL A 579 10.81 34.05 -27.13
CA VAL A 579 9.89 34.72 -26.23
C VAL A 579 9.02 35.69 -27.03
N ASN A 580 7.95 35.20 -27.65
CA ASN A 580 6.80 36.02 -28.05
C ASN A 580 5.53 35.21 -28.37
N GLY A 581 5.59 33.87 -28.45
CA GLY A 581 4.42 33.02 -28.74
C GLY A 581 3.66 32.50 -27.52
N THR A 582 4.27 32.48 -26.34
CA THR A 582 3.78 31.77 -25.14
C THR A 582 2.52 32.39 -24.54
N LYS A 583 2.37 33.71 -24.54
CA LYS A 583 1.11 34.37 -24.11
C LYS A 583 -0.06 34.12 -25.06
N ALA A 584 0.19 33.95 -26.36
CA ALA A 584 -0.86 33.78 -27.37
C ALA A 584 -1.39 32.34 -27.42
N ILE A 585 -0.52 31.35 -27.20
CA ILE A 585 -0.90 29.93 -27.18
C ILE A 585 -1.60 29.56 -25.87
N LEU A 586 -1.13 30.07 -24.71
CA LEU A 586 -1.89 29.98 -23.45
C LEU A 586 -3.28 30.66 -23.60
N LYS A 587 -3.35 31.83 -24.25
CA LYS A 587 -4.64 32.51 -24.56
C LYS A 587 -5.56 31.70 -25.47
N LYS A 588 -5.01 30.89 -26.38
CA LYS A 588 -5.79 30.09 -27.34
C LYS A 588 -6.31 28.79 -26.73
N MET A 589 -5.55 28.17 -25.81
CA MET A 589 -5.98 26.97 -25.07
C MET A 589 -6.95 27.31 -23.91
N MET A 590 -6.86 28.51 -23.33
CA MET A 590 -7.72 28.96 -22.21
C MET A 590 -9.07 29.55 -22.63
N ARG A 591 -9.43 29.58 -23.93
CA ARG A 591 -10.79 29.97 -24.35
C ARG A 591 -11.80 28.89 -23.96
N HIS A 592 -12.37 29.01 -22.76
CA HIS A 592 -13.39 28.10 -22.26
C HIS A 592 -14.66 28.23 -23.09
N LYS A 593 -15.09 27.13 -23.75
CA LYS A 593 -16.48 27.05 -24.24
C LYS A 593 -17.39 27.13 -23.02
N LYS A 594 -18.16 28.23 -22.90
CA LYS A 594 -19.17 28.40 -21.84
C LYS A 594 -20.15 27.21 -21.89
N PRO A 595 -20.55 26.65 -20.74
CA PRO A 595 -21.42 25.48 -20.70
C PRO A 595 -22.81 25.83 -21.24
N SER A 596 -23.48 24.86 -21.85
CA SER A 596 -24.76 25.05 -22.54
C SER A 596 -25.85 25.60 -21.61
N PHE A 597 -25.83 25.17 -20.35
CA PHE A 597 -26.80 25.57 -19.33
C PHE A 597 -26.73 27.04 -18.93
N MET A 598 -25.63 27.74 -19.23
CA MET A 598 -25.52 29.17 -18.96
C MET A 598 -26.61 29.97 -19.67
N LYS A 599 -27.01 29.56 -20.88
CA LYS A 599 -28.10 30.22 -21.62
C LYS A 599 -29.46 30.07 -20.92
N GLU A 600 -29.65 29.00 -20.15
CA GLU A 600 -30.90 28.70 -19.45
C GLU A 600 -31.00 29.44 -18.12
N ILE A 601 -29.86 29.70 -17.46
CA ILE A 601 -29.83 30.26 -16.10
C ILE A 601 -29.54 31.76 -16.05
N MET A 602 -28.93 32.33 -17.09
CA MET A 602 -28.54 33.75 -17.18
C MET A 602 -29.65 34.57 -17.84
N GLY A 603 -30.09 35.63 -17.17
CA GLY A 603 -31.05 36.62 -17.68
C GLY A 603 -30.42 38.02 -17.75
N ARG A 604 -30.99 38.92 -18.55
CA ARG A 604 -30.50 40.31 -18.63
C ARG A 604 -30.71 41.03 -17.29
N GLY A 605 -29.66 41.69 -16.80
CA GLY A 605 -29.73 42.55 -15.61
C GLY A 605 -29.55 41.86 -14.26
N MET A 606 -29.08 40.60 -14.25
CA MET A 606 -28.78 39.88 -13.00
C MET A 606 -27.57 40.46 -12.26
N LYS A 607 -27.55 40.35 -10.93
CA LYS A 607 -26.40 40.67 -10.09
C LYS A 607 -25.56 39.43 -9.85
N ILE A 608 -24.33 39.43 -10.35
CA ILE A 608 -23.43 38.29 -10.36
C ILE A 608 -22.32 38.51 -9.34
N GLY A 609 -22.34 37.75 -8.24
CA GLY A 609 -21.26 37.70 -7.26
C GLY A 609 -20.10 36.85 -7.77
N MET A 610 -18.91 37.40 -7.88
CA MET A 610 -17.72 36.67 -8.32
C MET A 610 -16.74 36.45 -7.16
N VAL A 611 -16.39 35.19 -6.90
CA VAL A 611 -15.51 34.77 -5.80
C VAL A 611 -14.26 34.12 -6.38
N ASN A 612 -13.08 34.62 -5.98
CA ASN A 612 -11.77 34.11 -6.41
C ASN A 612 -11.54 34.14 -7.94
N MET A 613 -12.05 35.18 -8.62
CA MET A 613 -11.93 35.36 -10.08
C MET A 613 -10.96 36.50 -10.42
N GLU A 614 -10.16 36.32 -11.48
CA GLU A 614 -9.23 37.33 -11.99
C GLU A 614 -9.97 38.41 -12.81
N ASP A 615 -9.38 39.60 -12.98
CA ASP A 615 -10.04 40.72 -13.68
C ASP A 615 -10.29 40.43 -15.17
N GLU A 616 -9.45 39.60 -15.79
CA GLU A 616 -9.65 39.13 -17.16
C GLU A 616 -10.86 38.19 -17.26
N ASP A 617 -11.02 37.25 -16.31
CA ASP A 617 -12.17 36.33 -16.21
C ASP A 617 -13.49 37.10 -16.03
N VAL A 618 -13.45 38.23 -15.30
CA VAL A 618 -14.60 39.10 -15.01
C VAL A 618 -15.13 39.81 -16.26
N SER A 619 -14.24 40.19 -17.19
CA SER A 619 -14.58 41.01 -18.36
C SER A 619 -15.59 40.33 -19.30
N GLU A 620 -15.51 39.00 -19.45
CA GLU A 620 -16.39 38.21 -20.32
C GLU A 620 -17.83 38.04 -19.81
N TRP A 621 -18.09 38.44 -18.56
CA TRP A 621 -19.41 38.30 -17.90
C TRP A 621 -20.18 39.61 -17.82
N ARG A 622 -19.53 40.75 -18.11
CA ARG A 622 -20.15 42.08 -18.05
C ARG A 622 -21.33 42.23 -18.99
N VAL A 623 -21.38 41.42 -20.05
CA VAL A 623 -22.49 41.38 -21.03
C VAL A 623 -23.79 40.80 -20.49
N HIS A 624 -23.77 40.09 -19.36
CA HIS A 624 -24.94 39.38 -18.81
C HIS A 624 -25.59 40.08 -17.61
N GLY A 625 -24.89 40.98 -16.92
CA GLY A 625 -25.42 41.61 -15.73
C GLY A 625 -24.40 42.45 -14.95
N GLN A 626 -24.85 43.01 -13.82
CA GLN A 626 -24.02 43.79 -12.93
C GLN A 626 -23.10 42.85 -12.13
N ILE A 627 -21.78 43.02 -12.27
CA ILE A 627 -20.80 42.21 -11.55
C ILE A 627 -20.47 42.83 -10.19
N ILE A 628 -20.47 41.98 -9.16
CA ILE A 628 -20.04 42.32 -7.80
C ILE A 628 -18.85 41.40 -7.47
N LYS A 629 -17.64 41.94 -7.55
CA LYS A 629 -16.42 41.21 -7.19
C LYS A 629 -16.30 41.12 -5.67
N VAL A 630 -16.23 39.91 -5.13
CA VAL A 630 -16.08 39.68 -3.68
C VAL A 630 -14.60 39.69 -3.34
N GLN A 631 -14.19 40.66 -2.53
CA GLN A 631 -12.83 40.80 -2.03
C GLN A 631 -12.72 40.23 -0.62
N PHE A 632 -11.72 39.39 -0.39
CA PHE A 632 -11.39 38.83 0.92
C PHE A 632 -9.89 38.53 1.00
N GLN A 633 -9.32 38.61 2.20
CA GLN A 633 -7.93 38.25 2.43
C GLN A 633 -7.77 36.74 2.35
N LYS A 634 -6.80 36.27 1.57
CA LYS A 634 -6.43 34.86 1.50
C LYS A 634 -5.89 34.38 2.86
N VAL A 635 -6.32 33.19 3.28
CA VAL A 635 -5.81 32.54 4.49
C VAL A 635 -4.30 32.32 4.41
N SER A 636 -3.60 32.44 5.55
CA SER A 636 -2.15 32.24 5.65
C SER A 636 -1.77 30.86 5.14
N GLU A 637 -0.65 30.77 4.41
CA GLU A 637 -0.10 29.49 3.94
C GLU A 637 0.52 28.68 5.09
N LEU A 638 0.76 29.32 6.25
CA LEU A 638 1.20 28.69 7.49
C LEU A 638 0.08 27.99 8.26
N LEU A 639 -1.19 28.22 7.90
CA LEU A 639 -2.32 27.53 8.53
C LEU A 639 -2.59 26.24 7.76
N GLU A 640 -2.18 25.11 8.34
CA GLU A 640 -2.32 23.80 7.73
C GLU A 640 -3.69 23.16 8.05
N TRP A 641 -4.03 22.11 7.31
CA TRP A 641 -5.29 21.40 7.53
C TRP A 641 -5.35 20.81 8.95
N ASP A 642 -4.26 20.25 9.44
CA ASP A 642 -4.24 19.58 10.75
C ASP A 642 -4.35 20.57 11.93
N ASP A 643 -4.02 21.86 11.74
CA ASP A 643 -4.28 22.92 12.73
C ASP A 643 -5.78 23.12 12.99
N LEU A 644 -6.61 22.89 11.96
CA LEU A 644 -8.07 22.91 12.09
C LEU A 644 -8.60 21.64 12.77
N PHE A 645 -7.78 20.58 12.88
CA PHE A 645 -8.18 19.28 13.42
C PHE A 645 -7.19 18.73 14.46
N PRO A 646 -7.07 19.35 15.65
CA PRO A 646 -6.11 18.91 16.67
C PRO A 646 -6.40 17.49 17.16
N GLY A 647 -5.36 16.71 17.44
CA GLY A 647 -5.51 15.30 17.81
C GLY A 647 -6.14 15.03 19.17
N GLN A 648 -6.02 15.98 20.10
CA GLN A 648 -6.72 15.97 21.37
C GLN A 648 -7.38 17.33 21.59
N ILE A 649 -8.61 17.29 22.04
CA ILE A 649 -9.30 18.43 22.66
C ILE A 649 -9.53 18.03 24.11
N ASP A 650 -9.26 18.95 25.01
CA ASP A 650 -9.53 18.73 26.42
C ASP A 650 -11.03 18.99 26.64
N GLU A 651 -11.81 17.90 26.65
CA GLU A 651 -13.25 17.96 26.85
C GLU A 651 -13.61 18.50 28.26
N GLU A 652 -12.68 18.45 29.24
CA GLU A 652 -12.87 18.98 30.60
C GLU A 652 -12.54 20.49 30.66
N LEU A 653 -11.55 20.98 29.91
CA LEU A 653 -11.25 22.42 29.83
C LEU A 653 -12.32 23.21 29.05
N GLU A 654 -12.96 22.60 28.04
CA GLU A 654 -14.19 23.17 27.43
C GLU A 654 -15.36 23.24 28.43
N GLU A 655 -15.43 22.32 29.40
CA GLU A 655 -16.40 22.37 30.51
C GLU A 655 -16.11 23.51 31.49
N MET A 656 -14.85 23.96 31.61
CA MET A 656 -14.38 25.02 32.53
C MET A 656 -14.29 26.45 31.94
N ASP A 657 -14.83 26.71 30.74
CA ASP A 657 -14.85 28.02 30.05
C ASP A 657 -13.44 28.67 29.86
N ARG A 658 -12.37 27.85 29.87
CA ARG A 658 -11.03 28.30 29.48
C ARG A 658 -10.85 27.99 27.99
N ARG A 659 -11.01 29.02 27.16
CA ARG A 659 -11.12 28.91 25.69
C ARG A 659 -9.89 28.23 25.06
N GLN A 660 -10.09 27.02 24.54
CA GLN A 660 -9.23 26.50 23.46
C GLN A 660 -9.46 27.38 22.22
N THR A 661 -8.42 28.11 21.79
CA THR A 661 -8.49 29.04 20.66
C THR A 661 -8.32 28.27 19.35
N CYS A 662 -9.42 28.06 18.62
CA CYS A 662 -9.38 27.60 17.23
C CYS A 662 -8.66 28.64 16.34
N PRO A 663 -7.89 28.21 15.34
CA PRO A 663 -7.39 29.12 14.31
C PRO A 663 -8.53 29.83 13.58
N GLU A 664 -8.39 31.14 13.35
CA GLU A 664 -9.37 31.92 12.60
C GLU A 664 -9.05 31.90 11.10
N ILE A 665 -10.04 31.57 10.27
CA ILE A 665 -9.95 31.75 8.81
C ILE A 665 -10.50 33.14 8.47
N PRO A 666 -9.72 34.01 7.78
CA PRO A 666 -10.17 35.35 7.44
C PRO A 666 -11.41 35.30 6.53
N MET A 667 -12.45 36.06 6.86
CA MET A 667 -13.70 36.14 6.10
C MET A 667 -14.00 37.58 5.70
N PRO A 668 -14.64 37.82 4.54
CA PRO A 668 -15.05 39.17 4.16
C PRO A 668 -16.20 39.69 5.00
N HIS A 669 -16.34 41.01 5.09
CA HIS A 669 -17.56 41.62 5.64
C HIS A 669 -18.75 41.40 4.70
N PHE A 670 -19.69 40.56 5.12
CA PHE A 670 -20.82 40.14 4.25
C PHE A 670 -21.90 41.21 4.06
N TYR A 671 -21.96 42.26 4.90
CA TYR A 671 -22.99 43.30 4.84
C TYR A 671 -23.07 44.02 3.48
N GLY A 672 -21.93 44.19 2.79
CA GLY A 672 -21.85 44.83 1.47
C GLY A 672 -22.24 43.94 0.28
N TYR A 673 -22.43 42.64 0.50
CA TYR A 673 -22.65 41.64 -0.56
C TYR A 673 -24.07 41.05 -0.57
N ASN A 674 -25.02 41.74 0.05
CA ASN A 674 -26.35 41.19 0.35
C ASN A 674 -27.33 41.16 -0.84
N ASN A 675 -26.92 41.57 -2.04
CA ASN A 675 -27.80 41.74 -3.21
C ASN A 675 -27.22 41.06 -4.45
N MET A 676 -27.29 39.73 -4.51
CA MET A 676 -26.81 38.89 -5.60
C MET A 676 -27.86 37.85 -5.99
N ASP A 677 -28.01 37.64 -7.30
CA ASP A 677 -28.92 36.63 -7.86
C ASP A 677 -28.20 35.29 -8.10
N ILE A 678 -26.91 35.37 -8.44
CA ILE A 678 -26.06 34.24 -8.75
C ILE A 678 -24.65 34.46 -8.19
N ILE A 679 -24.02 33.39 -7.72
CA ILE A 679 -22.62 33.41 -7.28
C ILE A 679 -21.83 32.48 -8.18
N VAL A 680 -20.71 32.98 -8.71
CA VAL A 680 -19.78 32.24 -9.56
C VAL A 680 -18.43 32.19 -8.86
N VAL A 681 -17.89 30.98 -8.71
CA VAL A 681 -16.72 30.70 -7.87
C VAL A 681 -15.69 29.92 -8.67
N LYS A 682 -14.46 30.43 -8.78
CA LYS A 682 -13.32 29.65 -9.28
C LYS A 682 -12.68 28.93 -8.09
N LEU A 683 -12.82 27.61 -8.02
CA LEU A 683 -12.28 26.84 -6.89
C LEU A 683 -10.84 26.40 -7.18
N PRO A 684 -9.88 26.68 -6.28
CA PRO A 684 -8.53 26.16 -6.34
C PRO A 684 -8.52 24.63 -6.39
N CYS A 685 -7.76 24.02 -7.29
CA CYS A 685 -7.73 22.57 -7.49
C CYS A 685 -6.32 22.12 -7.85
N ASN A 686 -5.64 21.45 -6.91
CA ASN A 686 -4.27 20.95 -7.08
C ASN A 686 -4.24 19.47 -7.49
N TYR A 687 -5.33 18.93 -8.07
CA TYR A 687 -5.38 17.57 -8.59
C TYR A 687 -4.38 17.39 -9.75
N PRO A 688 -3.58 16.30 -9.82
CA PRO A 688 -3.73 15.02 -9.10
C PRO A 688 -2.89 14.85 -7.81
N GLN A 689 -2.33 15.91 -7.24
CA GLN A 689 -1.50 15.79 -6.02
C GLN A 689 -2.25 15.12 -4.86
N GLU A 690 -1.53 14.36 -4.03
CA GLU A 690 -2.10 13.74 -2.84
C GLU A 690 -2.73 14.80 -1.92
N ARG A 691 -3.88 14.48 -1.32
CA ARG A 691 -4.60 15.35 -0.36
C ARG A 691 -5.14 16.69 -0.89
N TRP A 692 -5.34 16.89 -2.19
CA TRP A 692 -5.96 18.12 -2.76
C TRP A 692 -7.30 18.58 -2.12
N LYS A 693 -8.00 17.67 -1.42
CA LYS A 693 -9.22 17.99 -0.65
C LYS A 693 -8.92 18.67 0.69
N ARG A 694 -7.78 18.39 1.32
CA ARG A 694 -7.32 18.95 2.60
C ARG A 694 -6.54 20.25 2.38
N ASP A 695 -7.15 21.20 1.65
CA ASP A 695 -6.60 22.52 1.34
C ASP A 695 -7.40 23.60 2.06
N VAL A 696 -6.75 24.34 2.96
CA VAL A 696 -7.39 25.37 3.81
C VAL A 696 -7.88 26.55 2.98
N PHE A 697 -7.16 26.96 1.94
CA PHE A 697 -7.60 28.02 1.04
C PHE A 697 -8.81 27.56 0.21
N ARG A 698 -8.80 26.32 -0.27
CA ARG A 698 -9.97 25.72 -0.91
C ARG A 698 -11.17 25.75 0.04
N LEU A 699 -11.01 25.36 1.30
CA LEU A 699 -12.07 25.42 2.32
C LEU A 699 -12.58 26.86 2.54
N GLN A 700 -11.67 27.82 2.67
CA GLN A 700 -12.01 29.24 2.79
C GLN A 700 -12.91 29.71 1.65
N VAL A 701 -12.55 29.42 0.38
CA VAL A 701 -13.34 29.82 -0.79
C VAL A 701 -14.75 29.20 -0.75
N HIS A 702 -14.89 27.94 -0.32
CA HIS A 702 -16.20 27.31 -0.14
C HIS A 702 -17.02 28.00 0.96
N LEU A 703 -16.39 28.34 2.10
CA LEU A 703 -17.04 29.02 3.22
C LEU A 703 -17.47 30.45 2.88
N VAL A 704 -16.67 31.18 2.09
CA VAL A 704 -17.05 32.51 1.57
C VAL A 704 -18.29 32.39 0.69
N ALA A 705 -18.29 31.45 -0.27
CA ALA A 705 -19.44 31.21 -1.13
C ALA A 705 -20.70 30.80 -0.34
N ALA A 706 -20.55 29.96 0.69
CA ALA A 706 -21.64 29.54 1.55
C ALA A 706 -22.21 30.70 2.38
N ASN A 707 -21.35 31.50 3.02
CA ASN A 707 -21.76 32.67 3.81
C ASN A 707 -22.43 33.75 2.95
N LEU A 708 -21.93 34.02 1.75
CA LEU A 708 -22.59 34.93 0.80
C LEU A 708 -23.99 34.44 0.42
N SER A 709 -24.14 33.13 0.22
CA SER A 709 -25.43 32.52 -0.11
C SER A 709 -26.46 32.70 1.01
N VAL A 710 -26.03 32.59 2.27
CA VAL A 710 -26.90 32.67 3.46
C VAL A 710 -27.20 34.12 3.86
N ASN A 711 -26.21 35.01 3.82
CA ASN A 711 -26.34 36.41 4.30
C ASN A 711 -27.01 37.37 3.29
N ARG A 712 -27.59 36.87 2.21
CA ARG A 712 -28.30 37.69 1.21
C ARG A 712 -29.63 38.23 1.73
N LYS A 713 -30.02 39.44 1.31
CA LYS A 713 -31.42 39.89 1.44
C LYS A 713 -32.28 39.02 0.53
N LYS A 714 -33.43 38.55 1.02
CA LYS A 714 -34.41 37.81 0.20
C LYS A 714 -34.87 38.72 -0.96
N GLY A 715 -34.23 38.59 -2.13
CA GLY A 715 -34.72 39.18 -3.37
C GLY A 715 -36.05 38.54 -3.79
N LYS A 716 -36.82 39.23 -4.64
CA LYS A 716 -38.12 38.77 -5.15
C LYS A 716 -38.01 37.35 -5.76
N ASN A 717 -38.48 36.35 -5.01
CA ASN A 717 -38.87 34.99 -5.43
C ASN A 717 -37.86 34.05 -6.15
N GLY A 718 -36.53 34.22 -6.03
CA GLY A 718 -35.54 33.31 -6.63
C GLY A 718 -34.75 32.40 -5.66
N LYS A 719 -34.61 31.10 -5.98
CA LYS A 719 -33.61 30.21 -5.35
C LYS A 719 -32.19 30.72 -5.67
N MET A 720 -31.26 30.64 -4.71
CA MET A 720 -29.85 31.01 -4.95
C MET A 720 -29.24 30.04 -5.96
N LYS A 721 -28.56 30.58 -6.97
CA LYS A 721 -27.83 29.82 -7.98
C LYS A 721 -26.34 29.94 -7.69
N LEU A 722 -25.65 28.81 -7.58
CA LEU A 722 -24.23 28.77 -7.29
C LEU A 722 -23.50 27.98 -8.38
N ILE A 723 -22.53 28.59 -9.03
CA ILE A 723 -21.72 27.97 -10.07
C ILE A 723 -20.28 27.87 -9.58
N PHE A 724 -19.73 26.66 -9.59
CA PHE A 724 -18.30 26.44 -9.40
C PHE A 724 -17.64 26.15 -10.74
N PHE A 725 -16.48 26.74 -10.96
CA PHE A 725 -15.56 26.41 -12.03
C PHE A 725 -14.32 25.75 -11.42
N SER A 726 -14.11 24.46 -11.69
CA SER A 726 -13.02 23.66 -11.15
C SER A 726 -12.97 22.27 -11.78
N LYS A 727 -11.76 21.74 -12.00
CA LYS A 727 -11.56 20.31 -12.30
C LYS A 727 -11.93 19.41 -11.12
N CYS A 728 -11.80 19.94 -9.90
CA CYS A 728 -12.07 19.24 -8.64
C CYS A 728 -13.53 19.39 -8.21
N MET A 729 -14.13 18.30 -7.72
CA MET A 729 -15.49 18.31 -7.19
C MET A 729 -15.63 19.25 -5.96
N PRO A 730 -16.62 20.16 -5.91
CA PRO A 730 -16.92 20.97 -4.74
C PRO A 730 -17.17 20.10 -3.49
N MET A 731 -16.81 20.60 -2.30
CA MET A 731 -16.95 19.87 -1.03
C MET A 731 -18.42 19.51 -0.77
N THR A 732 -18.73 18.22 -0.86
CA THR A 732 -20.09 17.68 -0.69
C THR A 732 -20.63 17.80 0.74
N GLU A 733 -19.70 17.95 1.68
CA GLU A 733 -19.88 18.22 3.10
C GLU A 733 -20.39 19.62 3.34
N ILE A 734 -20.24 20.54 2.39
CA ILE A 734 -20.82 21.89 2.41
C ILE A 734 -22.01 21.91 1.44
N PHE A 735 -21.75 21.67 0.14
CA PHE A 735 -22.72 21.72 -0.95
C PHE A 735 -23.17 20.31 -1.34
N ARG A 736 -24.38 19.92 -0.92
CA ARG A 736 -24.78 18.51 -0.92
C ARG A 736 -24.98 18.01 -2.35
N CYS A 737 -24.67 16.74 -2.59
CA CYS A 737 -24.82 16.10 -3.90
C CYS A 737 -26.24 16.25 -4.47
N LYS A 738 -27.29 16.13 -3.63
CA LYS A 738 -28.70 16.31 -4.03
C LYS A 738 -29.06 17.73 -4.50
N GLU A 739 -28.20 18.71 -4.25
CA GLU A 739 -28.37 20.12 -4.63
C GLU A 739 -27.65 20.43 -5.96
N LEU A 740 -26.81 19.52 -6.46
CA LEU A 740 -26.18 19.61 -7.78
C LEU A 740 -27.25 19.40 -8.85
N LYS A 741 -27.41 20.39 -9.73
CA LYS A 741 -28.39 20.38 -10.83
C LYS A 741 -27.78 19.94 -12.15
N LYS A 742 -26.56 20.39 -12.45
CA LYS A 742 -25.89 20.07 -13.71
C LYS A 742 -24.37 20.14 -13.58
N ARG A 743 -23.67 19.31 -14.36
CA ARG A 743 -22.21 19.34 -14.53
C ARG A 743 -21.88 19.25 -16.02
N GLU A 744 -21.06 20.17 -16.51
CA GLU A 744 -20.53 20.15 -17.88
C GLU A 744 -19.04 20.48 -17.86
N GLY A 745 -18.19 19.47 -18.08
CA GLY A 745 -16.74 19.61 -17.91
C GLY A 745 -16.39 20.04 -16.49
N ASP A 746 -15.71 21.18 -16.39
CA ASP A 746 -15.24 21.78 -15.13
C ASP A 746 -16.29 22.71 -14.47
N TRP A 747 -17.50 22.79 -15.02
CA TRP A 747 -18.58 23.63 -14.50
C TRP A 747 -19.58 22.84 -13.68
N TRP A 748 -19.89 23.33 -12.48
CA TRP A 748 -20.79 22.69 -11.52
C TRP A 748 -21.88 23.66 -11.08
N TYR A 749 -23.15 23.33 -11.33
CA TYR A 749 -24.29 24.18 -11.01
C TYR A 749 -25.10 23.61 -9.83
N TYR A 750 -25.24 24.39 -8.75
CA TYR A 750 -25.95 24.05 -7.53
C TYR A 750 -27.13 25.00 -7.25
N GLU A 751 -28.19 24.45 -6.66
CA GLU A 751 -29.27 25.19 -5.99
C GLU A 751 -29.35 24.76 -4.52
N PRO A 752 -28.56 25.39 -3.62
CA PRO A 752 -28.45 24.96 -2.24
C PRO A 752 -29.71 25.21 -1.40
N ASN A 753 -29.97 24.33 -0.43
CA ASN A 753 -30.98 24.57 0.59
C ASN A 753 -30.42 25.51 1.67
N MET A 754 -30.96 26.71 1.75
CA MET A 754 -30.44 27.77 2.61
C MET A 754 -30.48 27.43 4.10
N ALA A 755 -31.52 26.73 4.58
CA ALA A 755 -31.62 26.36 6.00
C ALA A 755 -30.53 25.37 6.41
N LYS A 756 -30.28 24.36 5.57
CA LYS A 756 -29.25 23.34 5.81
C LYS A 756 -27.84 23.91 5.62
N LEU A 757 -27.65 24.83 4.66
CA LEU A 757 -26.38 25.51 4.47
C LEU A 757 -26.05 26.45 5.65
N ALA A 758 -27.05 27.20 6.14
CA ALA A 758 -26.93 28.06 7.32
C ALA A 758 -26.54 27.27 8.57
N GLN A 759 -27.17 26.11 8.78
CA GLN A 759 -26.82 25.20 9.88
C GLN A 759 -25.36 24.71 9.83
N LYS A 760 -24.80 24.50 8.63
CA LYS A 760 -23.41 24.03 8.48
C LYS A 760 -22.40 25.13 8.80
N ILE A 761 -22.63 26.34 8.29
CA ILE A 761 -21.70 27.47 8.50
C ILE A 761 -21.77 28.04 9.93
N SER A 762 -22.81 27.72 10.70
CA SER A 762 -22.91 28.11 12.12
C SER A 762 -22.10 27.20 13.06
N LEU A 763 -21.62 26.05 12.58
CA LEU A 763 -20.80 25.14 13.37
C LEU A 763 -19.33 25.54 13.31
N PRO A 764 -18.51 25.11 14.29
CA PRO A 764 -17.08 25.35 14.26
C PRO A 764 -16.42 24.86 12.98
N ILE A 765 -15.43 25.62 12.50
CA ILE A 765 -14.62 25.25 11.34
C ILE A 765 -13.62 24.19 11.80
N GLY A 766 -13.73 22.98 11.23
CA GLY A 766 -12.84 21.87 11.57
C GLY A 766 -13.27 21.14 12.85
N SER A 767 -12.31 20.56 13.57
CA SER A 767 -12.53 19.79 14.80
C SER A 767 -11.81 20.34 16.02
N CYS A 768 -11.36 21.60 15.97
CA CYS A 768 -10.68 22.29 17.07
C CYS A 768 -11.61 22.71 18.22
N LYS A 769 -12.93 22.58 18.02
CA LYS A 769 -13.98 22.81 19.02
C LYS A 769 -15.09 21.78 18.86
N LEU A 770 -15.75 21.40 19.95
CA LEU A 770 -16.90 20.51 19.90
C LEU A 770 -18.10 21.17 19.19
N ALA A 771 -18.76 20.41 18.31
CA ALA A 771 -20.05 20.79 17.74
C ALA A 771 -21.17 20.73 18.79
N LEU A 772 -21.02 19.86 19.81
CA LEU A 772 -21.93 19.69 20.92
C LEU A 772 -21.19 19.88 22.25
N THR A 773 -21.51 20.93 23.01
CA THR A 773 -21.05 21.09 24.39
C THR A 773 -22.07 20.46 25.35
N LEU A 774 -21.66 19.45 26.12
CA LEU A 774 -22.53 18.72 27.06
C LEU A 774 -22.66 19.47 28.40
N ARG A 775 -23.30 20.66 28.45
CA ARG A 775 -23.62 21.30 29.74
C ARG A 775 -24.76 20.54 30.45
N GLU A 776 -24.47 19.98 31.61
CA GLU A 776 -25.47 19.38 32.50
C GLU A 776 -26.33 20.44 33.20
N LYS A 777 -27.50 20.68 32.60
CA LYS A 777 -28.81 21.09 33.16
C LYS A 777 -29.53 21.91 32.09
N GLY A 778 -30.37 21.24 31.29
CA GLY A 778 -31.25 21.91 30.34
C GLY A 778 -31.07 21.58 28.85
N MET A 779 -30.43 20.45 28.49
CA MET A 779 -30.40 19.98 27.08
C MET A 779 -31.80 19.89 26.44
N GLU A 780 -32.82 19.58 27.24
CA GLU A 780 -34.23 19.53 26.83
C GLU A 780 -34.84 20.92 26.53
N LYS A 781 -34.24 22.01 27.00
CA LYS A 781 -34.74 23.39 26.78
C LYS A 781 -34.15 24.07 25.53
N VAL A 782 -32.98 23.64 25.05
CA VAL A 782 -32.25 24.29 23.94
C VAL A 782 -32.55 23.63 22.60
N TYR A 783 -32.79 22.32 22.59
CA TYR A 783 -33.08 21.56 21.38
C TYR A 783 -34.45 20.88 21.55
N ASP A 784 -35.33 21.05 20.56
CA ASP A 784 -36.65 20.41 20.56
C ASP A 784 -36.50 18.92 20.21
N ILE A 785 -36.16 18.13 21.23
CA ILE A 785 -35.99 16.67 21.14
C ILE A 785 -37.37 15.97 21.04
N SER A 786 -38.45 16.71 21.27
CA SER A 786 -39.83 16.20 21.35
C SER A 786 -40.58 16.15 20.01
N ASN A 787 -40.03 16.77 18.96
CA ASN A 787 -40.70 16.87 17.66
C ASN A 787 -40.60 15.56 16.84
N VAL A 788 -41.56 14.66 17.05
CA VAL A 788 -41.68 13.34 16.38
C VAL A 788 -42.07 13.45 14.88
N LYS A 789 -42.10 14.66 14.29
CA LYS A 789 -42.57 14.88 12.91
C LYS A 789 -41.50 14.67 11.82
N ASN A 790 -40.24 14.43 12.18
CA ASN A 790 -39.17 14.23 11.20
C ASN A 790 -38.98 12.74 10.86
N ARG A 791 -38.74 12.43 9.59
CA ARG A 791 -38.41 11.07 9.13
C ARG A 791 -36.97 10.74 9.54
N GLU A 792 -36.78 10.32 10.78
CA GLU A 792 -35.47 10.07 11.41
C GLU A 792 -35.32 8.61 11.87
N ALA A 793 -34.11 8.05 11.72
CA ALA A 793 -33.83 6.69 12.15
C ALA A 793 -32.41 6.51 12.73
N TYR A 794 -32.27 5.63 13.71
CA TYR A 794 -31.00 4.97 13.96
C TYR A 794 -30.83 3.83 12.97
N ALA A 795 -29.62 3.66 12.44
CA ALA A 795 -29.34 2.56 11.52
C ALA A 795 -28.08 1.77 11.90
N THR A 796 -28.11 0.47 11.63
CA THR A 796 -26.93 -0.40 11.69
C THR A 796 -26.87 -1.34 10.48
N VAL A 797 -25.72 -1.95 10.21
CA VAL A 797 -25.46 -2.78 9.02
C VAL A 797 -24.85 -4.12 9.42
N LEU A 798 -25.47 -5.22 8.99
CA LEU A 798 -24.96 -6.59 9.15
C LEU A 798 -24.63 -7.18 7.77
N HIS A 799 -23.35 -7.29 7.44
CA HIS A 799 -22.87 -7.76 6.11
C HIS A 799 -22.04 -9.07 6.17
N SER A 800 -22.04 -9.78 7.30
CA SER A 800 -21.29 -11.01 7.53
C SER A 800 -22.06 -12.02 8.38
N SER A 801 -21.68 -13.30 8.31
CA SER A 801 -22.31 -14.42 9.05
C SER A 801 -22.66 -14.02 10.48
N GLY A 802 -23.86 -14.38 10.97
CA GLY A 802 -24.55 -13.79 12.14
C GLY A 802 -23.87 -13.79 13.52
N LYS A 803 -22.60 -13.36 13.59
CA LYS A 803 -21.74 -13.13 14.76
C LYS A 803 -22.04 -11.81 15.44
N TYR A 804 -22.65 -10.84 14.73
CA TYR A 804 -23.00 -9.52 15.26
C TYR A 804 -24.51 -9.37 15.55
N VAL A 805 -25.29 -10.45 15.38
CA VAL A 805 -26.74 -10.41 15.67
C VAL A 805 -27.01 -10.11 17.13
N CYS A 806 -26.24 -10.69 18.05
CA CYS A 806 -26.34 -10.40 19.48
C CYS A 806 -26.06 -8.92 19.77
N GLY A 807 -24.95 -8.38 19.26
CA GLY A 807 -24.63 -6.96 19.39
C GLY A 807 -25.72 -6.04 18.83
N ALA A 808 -26.30 -6.36 17.67
CA ALA A 808 -27.41 -5.59 17.10
C ALA A 808 -28.67 -5.64 17.96
N ILE A 809 -29.00 -6.79 18.57
CA ILE A 809 -30.11 -6.90 19.52
C ILE A 809 -29.85 -6.01 20.74
N THR A 810 -28.66 -6.10 21.33
CA THR A 810 -28.26 -5.31 22.50
C THR A 810 -28.30 -3.81 22.20
N LEU A 811 -27.81 -3.39 21.03
CA LEU A 811 -27.89 -2.00 20.57
C LEU A 811 -29.34 -1.50 20.52
N ALA A 812 -30.25 -2.22 19.87
CA ALA A 812 -31.66 -1.82 19.82
C ALA A 812 -32.29 -1.72 21.21
N GLN A 813 -32.04 -2.69 22.08
CA GLN A 813 -32.55 -2.66 23.44
C GLN A 813 -32.01 -1.48 24.25
N SER A 814 -30.73 -1.14 24.07
CA SER A 814 -30.12 0.02 24.73
C SER A 814 -30.69 1.36 24.24
N LEU A 815 -30.95 1.50 22.93
CA LEU A 815 -31.62 2.67 22.36
C LEU A 815 -33.07 2.83 22.87
N LEU A 816 -33.83 1.74 22.89
CA LEU A 816 -35.22 1.76 23.39
C LEU A 816 -35.28 2.06 24.90
N ARG A 817 -34.38 1.48 25.70
CA ARG A 817 -34.30 1.73 27.15
C ARG A 817 -33.93 3.15 27.50
N THR A 818 -33.12 3.80 26.67
CA THR A 818 -32.78 5.23 26.82
C THR A 818 -33.88 6.15 26.28
N GLY A 819 -35.02 5.60 25.86
CA GLY A 819 -36.24 6.36 25.57
C GLY A 819 -36.32 6.95 24.17
N THR A 820 -35.54 6.45 23.20
CA THR A 820 -35.68 6.96 21.82
C THR A 820 -37.04 6.64 21.22
N ARG A 821 -37.56 7.57 20.43
CA ARG A 821 -38.79 7.42 19.64
C ARG A 821 -38.53 7.31 18.13
N ARG A 822 -37.26 7.29 17.72
CA ARG A 822 -36.86 7.25 16.31
C ARG A 822 -36.93 5.81 15.80
N ASP A 823 -37.11 5.67 14.49
CA ASP A 823 -37.11 4.35 13.87
C ASP A 823 -35.77 3.65 14.06
N LEU A 824 -35.80 2.35 14.29
CA LEU A 824 -34.60 1.51 14.28
C LEU A 824 -34.57 0.74 12.96
N VAL A 825 -33.59 1.01 12.09
CA VAL A 825 -33.47 0.38 10.77
C VAL A 825 -32.22 -0.48 10.68
N LEU A 826 -32.35 -1.74 10.29
CA LEU A 826 -31.21 -2.64 10.14
C LEU A 826 -31.06 -3.10 8.69
N LEU A 827 -29.94 -2.75 8.09
CA LEU A 827 -29.56 -3.19 6.75
C LEU A 827 -28.84 -4.54 6.86
N LEU A 828 -29.36 -5.57 6.18
CA LEU A 828 -28.75 -6.91 6.19
C LEU A 828 -28.86 -7.60 4.84
N ASP A 829 -28.01 -8.58 4.59
CA ASP A 829 -28.09 -9.43 3.40
C ASP A 829 -28.72 -10.81 3.70
N ASP A 830 -28.98 -11.58 2.65
CA ASP A 830 -29.63 -12.89 2.70
C ASP A 830 -28.85 -13.97 3.47
N THR A 831 -27.58 -13.74 3.83
CA THR A 831 -26.77 -14.68 4.61
C THR A 831 -27.15 -14.76 6.10
N ILE A 832 -28.00 -13.87 6.61
CA ILE A 832 -28.53 -13.96 7.98
C ILE A 832 -29.77 -14.88 7.98
N PRO A 833 -29.74 -16.02 8.70
CA PRO A 833 -30.86 -16.96 8.74
C PRO A 833 -32.14 -16.35 9.30
N GLU A 834 -33.29 -16.84 8.85
CA GLU A 834 -34.62 -16.37 9.25
C GLU A 834 -34.86 -16.31 10.77
N PRO A 835 -34.48 -17.33 11.58
CA PRO A 835 -34.66 -17.24 13.05
C PRO A 835 -33.91 -16.06 13.69
N LYS A 836 -32.76 -15.69 13.12
CA LYS A 836 -31.99 -14.52 13.58
C LYS A 836 -32.62 -13.21 13.11
N ARG A 837 -33.25 -13.20 11.93
CA ARG A 837 -34.02 -12.05 11.44
C ARG A 837 -35.24 -11.81 12.33
N ASP A 838 -35.96 -12.85 12.73
CA ASP A 838 -37.10 -12.75 13.65
C ASP A 838 -36.68 -12.19 15.01
N ALA A 839 -35.53 -12.62 15.54
CA ALA A 839 -34.99 -12.08 16.78
C ALA A 839 -34.66 -10.58 16.67
N LEU A 840 -34.14 -10.12 15.52
CA LEU A 840 -33.88 -8.70 15.28
C LEU A 840 -35.17 -7.89 15.18
N VAL A 841 -36.21 -8.42 14.53
CA VAL A 841 -37.54 -7.78 14.48
C VAL A 841 -38.13 -7.65 15.89
N LYS A 842 -38.09 -8.73 16.68
CA LYS A 842 -38.56 -8.73 18.07
C LYS A 842 -37.78 -7.75 18.96
N ALA A 843 -36.49 -7.54 18.67
CA ALA A 843 -35.66 -6.57 19.37
C ALA A 843 -36.00 -5.10 19.02
N GLY A 844 -36.79 -4.86 17.97
CA GLY A 844 -37.25 -3.53 17.56
C GLY A 844 -36.76 -3.06 16.19
N TRP A 845 -35.97 -3.86 15.46
CA TRP A 845 -35.42 -3.45 14.16
C TRP A 845 -36.43 -3.60 13.01
N LYS A 846 -36.55 -2.55 12.18
CA LYS A 846 -37.13 -2.60 10.84
C LYS A 846 -36.06 -3.09 9.86
N LEU A 847 -36.21 -4.32 9.37
CA LEU A 847 -35.22 -4.94 8.49
C LEU A 847 -35.30 -4.41 7.06
N ARG A 848 -34.14 -4.18 6.44
CA ARG A 848 -33.99 -3.80 5.02
C ARG A 848 -32.99 -4.74 4.38
N LEU A 849 -33.48 -5.60 3.48
CA LEU A 849 -32.61 -6.49 2.71
C LEU A 849 -31.78 -5.69 1.70
N ILE A 850 -30.47 -5.91 1.71
CA ILE A 850 -29.52 -5.24 0.82
C ILE A 850 -28.64 -6.25 0.10
N GLN A 851 -28.25 -5.87 -1.12
CA GLN A 851 -27.13 -6.52 -1.78
C GLN A 851 -25.82 -5.99 -1.19
N ARG A 852 -25.00 -6.90 -0.66
CA ARG A 852 -23.67 -6.59 -0.15
C ARG A 852 -22.82 -5.88 -1.20
N ILE A 853 -22.08 -4.88 -0.74
CA ILE A 853 -21.09 -4.19 -1.56
C ILE A 853 -19.72 -4.72 -1.17
N ARG A 854 -19.05 -5.33 -2.15
CA ARG A 854 -17.69 -5.85 -1.96
C ARG A 854 -16.71 -4.68 -1.98
N ASN A 855 -15.81 -4.67 -1.01
CA ASN A 855 -14.60 -3.86 -1.07
C ASN A 855 -13.66 -4.46 -2.12
N ALA A 856 -13.46 -3.72 -3.21
CA ALA A 856 -12.72 -4.19 -4.40
C ALA A 856 -11.24 -4.48 -4.09
N ARG A 857 -10.68 -3.85 -3.04
CA ARG A 857 -9.29 -3.96 -2.62
C ARG A 857 -9.09 -4.89 -1.42
N ALA A 858 -10.18 -5.40 -0.83
CA ALA A 858 -10.12 -6.37 0.24
C ALA A 858 -9.91 -7.80 -0.29
N ASP A 859 -9.05 -8.56 0.39
CA ASP A 859 -8.81 -9.97 0.12
C ASP A 859 -10.10 -10.79 0.17
N LYS A 860 -10.08 -11.98 -0.45
CA LYS A 860 -11.28 -12.83 -0.53
C LYS A 860 -11.78 -13.32 0.83
N ASN A 861 -10.92 -13.38 1.86
CA ASN A 861 -11.27 -13.91 3.17
C ASN A 861 -11.10 -12.90 4.32
N SER A 862 -10.81 -11.64 4.00
CA SER A 862 -10.63 -10.62 5.01
C SER A 862 -11.96 -10.18 5.63
N TYR A 863 -11.92 -9.76 6.90
CA TYR A 863 -13.10 -9.29 7.63
C TYR A 863 -13.73 -8.03 7.01
N ASN A 864 -12.92 -7.21 6.33
CA ASN A 864 -13.32 -6.00 5.62
C ASN A 864 -13.85 -6.27 4.19
N ARG A 865 -14.04 -7.53 3.76
CA ARG A 865 -14.49 -7.86 2.40
C ARG A 865 -15.79 -7.17 1.97
N TYR A 866 -16.72 -6.95 2.88
CA TYR A 866 -18.06 -6.41 2.59
C TYR A 866 -18.41 -5.16 3.38
N ASN A 867 -17.44 -4.52 4.03
CA ASN A 867 -17.69 -3.35 4.86
C ASN A 867 -18.17 -2.11 4.08
N TYR A 868 -17.90 -2.04 2.77
CA TYR A 868 -18.50 -1.04 1.88
C TYR A 868 -20.03 -1.15 1.78
N SER A 869 -20.65 -2.24 2.29
CA SER A 869 -22.11 -2.32 2.46
C SER A 869 -22.64 -1.19 3.36
N LYS A 870 -21.79 -0.58 4.20
CA LYS A 870 -22.10 0.64 4.96
C LYS A 870 -22.57 1.80 4.05
N PHE A 871 -22.14 1.85 2.78
CA PHE A 871 -22.59 2.88 1.84
C PHE A 871 -24.09 2.81 1.54
N ARG A 872 -24.74 1.66 1.75
CA ARG A 872 -26.19 1.50 1.61
C ARG A 872 -26.99 2.42 2.54
N LEU A 873 -26.39 2.94 3.61
CA LEU A 873 -27.01 3.94 4.49
C LEU A 873 -27.47 5.19 3.73
N TRP A 874 -26.75 5.60 2.68
CA TRP A 874 -27.16 6.74 1.85
C TRP A 874 -28.37 6.45 0.95
N GLN A 875 -28.82 5.20 0.85
CA GLN A 875 -30.02 4.84 0.09
C GLN A 875 -31.30 4.84 0.94
N LEU A 876 -31.21 5.07 2.25
CA LEU A 876 -32.34 5.23 3.18
C LEU A 876 -33.08 6.57 2.97
N THR A 877 -33.44 6.87 1.72
CA THR A 877 -34.06 8.14 1.30
C THR A 877 -35.51 8.32 1.76
N ASP A 878 -36.10 7.26 2.33
CA ASP A 878 -37.30 7.30 3.16
C ASP A 878 -37.09 8.09 4.47
N TYR A 879 -35.84 8.33 4.86
CA TYR A 879 -35.46 9.16 6.00
C TYR A 879 -34.75 10.46 5.56
N GLU A 880 -34.98 11.54 6.30
CA GLU A 880 -34.26 12.81 6.14
C GLU A 880 -32.89 12.77 6.80
N LYS A 881 -32.79 12.08 7.94
CA LYS A 881 -31.56 11.96 8.71
C LYS A 881 -31.46 10.58 9.37
N VAL A 882 -30.25 10.03 9.35
CA VAL A 882 -29.92 8.73 9.92
C VAL A 882 -28.75 8.90 10.87
N VAL A 883 -28.84 8.39 12.09
CA VAL A 883 -27.68 8.23 12.97
C VAL A 883 -27.22 6.78 12.84
N PHE A 884 -26.09 6.58 12.18
CA PHE A 884 -25.48 5.26 12.07
C PHE A 884 -24.74 4.91 13.37
N ILE A 885 -24.93 3.68 13.84
CA ILE A 885 -24.23 3.12 15.00
C ILE A 885 -23.77 1.70 14.66
N ASP A 886 -22.47 1.40 14.82
CA ASP A 886 -21.93 0.05 14.65
C ASP A 886 -22.58 -0.92 15.66
N ALA A 887 -22.74 -2.19 15.27
CA ALA A 887 -23.47 -3.19 16.07
C ALA A 887 -22.74 -3.65 17.35
N ASP A 888 -21.57 -3.09 17.64
CA ASP A 888 -20.74 -3.34 18.82
C ASP A 888 -20.64 -2.13 19.75
N ILE A 889 -21.70 -1.31 19.74
CA ILE A 889 -21.89 -0.17 20.62
C ILE A 889 -23.12 -0.40 21.50
N ILE A 890 -23.02 -0.01 22.76
CA ILE A 890 -24.16 0.08 23.69
C ILE A 890 -24.43 1.55 24.03
N VAL A 891 -25.70 1.94 24.04
CA VAL A 891 -26.13 3.30 24.37
C VAL A 891 -26.63 3.33 25.82
N LEU A 892 -25.99 4.13 26.66
CA LEU A 892 -26.26 4.25 28.09
C LEU A 892 -27.18 5.42 28.44
N ARG A 893 -27.17 6.48 27.62
CA ARG A 893 -28.04 7.65 27.75
C ARG A 893 -28.62 8.05 26.39
N ASN A 894 -29.75 8.75 26.40
CA ASN A 894 -30.40 9.17 25.15
C ASN A 894 -29.46 10.07 24.32
N ILE A 895 -29.20 9.67 23.07
CA ILE A 895 -28.36 10.41 22.13
C ILE A 895 -29.16 10.99 20.95
N ASP A 896 -30.47 11.17 21.09
CA ASP A 896 -31.34 11.71 20.03
C ASP A 896 -30.98 13.14 19.63
N ILE A 897 -30.23 13.84 20.48
CA ILE A 897 -29.63 15.13 20.16
C ILE A 897 -28.75 15.08 18.90
N LEU A 898 -28.19 13.91 18.56
CA LEU A 898 -27.39 13.72 17.34
C LEU A 898 -28.18 14.03 16.05
N PHE A 899 -29.51 13.89 16.07
CA PHE A 899 -30.36 14.27 14.94
C PHE A 899 -30.47 15.78 14.72
N GLN A 900 -29.93 16.62 15.60
CA GLN A 900 -29.85 18.07 15.38
C GLN A 900 -28.60 18.48 14.59
N PHE A 901 -27.65 17.56 14.38
CA PHE A 901 -26.40 17.87 13.70
C PHE A 901 -26.43 17.54 12.20
N PRO A 902 -25.60 18.21 11.37
CA PRO A 902 -25.54 17.93 9.94
C PRO A 902 -24.80 16.62 9.63
N GLN A 903 -24.81 16.23 8.35
CA GLN A 903 -24.07 15.06 7.87
C GLN A 903 -22.59 15.10 8.29
N LEU A 904 -22.07 13.94 8.71
CA LEU A 904 -20.70 13.71 9.16
C LEU A 904 -20.32 14.47 10.41
N SER A 905 -21.27 14.60 11.34
CA SER A 905 -20.93 14.72 12.75
C SER A 905 -20.58 13.34 13.31
N ALA A 906 -19.38 13.22 13.88
CA ALA A 906 -18.79 11.97 14.36
C ALA A 906 -17.77 12.24 15.48
N THR A 907 -17.34 11.20 16.20
CA THR A 907 -16.22 11.34 17.16
C THR A 907 -14.87 11.19 16.46
N GLY A 908 -13.83 11.84 16.99
CA GLY A 908 -12.47 11.75 16.45
C GLY A 908 -11.70 10.54 16.98
N ASN A 909 -10.87 9.92 16.13
CA ASN A 909 -9.84 8.98 16.56
C ASN A 909 -8.57 9.75 16.97
N ALA A 910 -7.91 10.35 15.97
CA ALA A 910 -6.73 11.22 16.11
C ALA A 910 -6.68 12.20 14.93
N GLY A 911 -6.17 13.41 15.17
CA GLY A 911 -6.05 14.48 14.18
C GLY A 911 -7.34 14.74 13.38
N SER A 912 -7.17 14.80 12.06
CA SER A 912 -8.21 14.99 11.05
C SER A 912 -9.06 13.74 10.74
N ILE A 913 -8.91 12.65 11.49
CA ILE A 913 -9.58 11.37 11.24
C ILE A 913 -10.77 11.16 12.18
N PHE A 914 -11.97 11.01 11.60
CA PHE A 914 -13.16 10.60 12.34
C PHE A 914 -13.32 9.08 12.42
N ASN A 915 -13.99 8.64 13.48
CA ASN A 915 -14.41 7.26 13.68
C ASN A 915 -15.75 7.01 12.97
N SER A 916 -15.82 5.96 12.15
CA SER A 916 -17.05 5.64 11.40
C SER A 916 -18.03 4.73 12.14
N GLY A 917 -17.90 4.61 13.47
CA GLY A 917 -18.76 3.79 14.31
C GLY A 917 -19.99 4.52 14.84
N VAL A 918 -19.94 5.85 14.97
CA VAL A 918 -21.12 6.70 15.20
C VAL A 918 -21.05 7.89 14.26
N MET A 919 -22.01 8.02 13.35
CA MET A 919 -22.02 9.09 12.34
C MET A 919 -23.44 9.57 12.04
N VAL A 920 -23.61 10.88 11.89
CA VAL A 920 -24.83 11.47 11.34
C VAL A 920 -24.78 11.44 9.82
N ILE A 921 -25.84 10.94 9.17
CA ILE A 921 -25.95 10.76 7.73
C ILE A 921 -27.21 11.46 7.21
N GLU A 922 -27.11 12.13 6.06
CA GLU A 922 -28.25 12.65 5.31
C GLU A 922 -28.40 11.80 4.03
N PRO A 923 -29.36 10.85 3.99
CA PRO A 923 -29.48 9.93 2.86
C PRO A 923 -29.68 10.64 1.51
N SER A 924 -29.01 10.11 0.49
CA SER A 924 -28.96 10.66 -0.87
C SER A 924 -28.42 9.62 -1.84
N ASN A 925 -29.24 9.18 -2.81
CA ASN A 925 -28.79 8.29 -3.89
C ASN A 925 -27.65 8.90 -4.73
N CYS A 926 -27.61 10.23 -4.84
CA CYS A 926 -26.49 10.95 -5.48
C CYS A 926 -25.18 10.69 -4.73
N THR A 927 -25.21 10.79 -3.39
CA THR A 927 -24.04 10.54 -2.55
C THR A 927 -23.64 9.06 -2.59
N PHE A 928 -24.60 8.15 -2.57
CA PHE A 928 -24.34 6.72 -2.78
C PHE A 928 -23.62 6.46 -4.11
N ASN A 929 -24.13 7.00 -5.22
CA ASN A 929 -23.53 6.82 -6.54
C ASN A 929 -22.11 7.40 -6.61
N MET A 930 -21.89 8.57 -5.99
CA MET A 930 -20.57 9.18 -5.85
C MET A 930 -19.61 8.29 -5.07
N LEU A 931 -20.03 7.75 -3.92
CA LEU A 931 -19.22 6.80 -3.15
C LEU A 931 -18.87 5.57 -4.00
N MET A 932 -19.84 5.01 -4.72
CA MET A 932 -19.65 3.85 -5.58
C MET A 932 -18.67 4.10 -6.72
N GLN A 933 -18.73 5.27 -7.38
CA GLN A 933 -17.81 5.66 -8.45
C GLN A 933 -16.36 5.65 -8.00
N HIS A 934 -16.10 6.06 -6.75
CA HIS A 934 -14.75 6.19 -6.22
C HIS A 934 -14.22 4.95 -5.49
N THR A 935 -15.01 3.87 -5.38
CA THR A 935 -14.60 2.63 -4.69
C THR A 935 -13.33 1.98 -5.23
N LYS A 936 -12.94 2.30 -6.48
CA LYS A 936 -11.73 1.80 -7.13
C LYS A 936 -10.58 2.80 -7.16
N ASP A 937 -10.87 4.08 -7.00
CA ASP A 937 -9.90 5.16 -7.15
C ASP A 937 -9.27 5.51 -5.79
N ILE A 938 -10.08 5.64 -4.74
CA ILE A 938 -9.66 6.15 -3.43
C ILE A 938 -9.05 5.07 -2.56
N ILE A 939 -7.77 5.24 -2.19
CA ILE A 939 -7.02 4.36 -1.29
C ILE A 939 -7.46 4.61 0.14
N SER A 940 -8.09 3.60 0.74
CA SER A 940 -8.43 3.62 2.17
C SER A 940 -7.18 3.32 2.99
N TYR A 941 -6.77 4.24 3.86
CA TYR A 941 -5.56 4.08 4.67
C TYR A 941 -5.58 2.85 5.60
N ASN A 942 -6.76 2.36 5.98
CA ASN A 942 -6.92 1.15 6.80
C ASN A 942 -7.51 -0.02 6.01
N GLY A 943 -7.56 0.09 4.67
CA GLY A 943 -8.16 -0.88 3.78
C GLY A 943 -9.68 -1.06 3.96
N GLY A 944 -10.35 -0.29 4.82
CA GLY A 944 -11.76 -0.45 5.16
C GLY A 944 -12.66 0.73 4.81
N ASP A 945 -13.91 0.69 5.26
CA ASP A 945 -14.92 1.73 5.06
C ASP A 945 -14.53 3.04 5.77
N GLN A 946 -14.02 2.98 7.00
CA GLN A 946 -13.60 4.19 7.74
C GLN A 946 -12.54 4.98 6.96
N GLY A 947 -11.49 4.31 6.49
CA GLY A 947 -10.43 5.00 5.75
C GLY A 947 -10.91 5.54 4.41
N PHE A 948 -11.81 4.83 3.75
CA PHE A 948 -12.44 5.32 2.51
C PHE A 948 -13.27 6.58 2.76
N LEU A 949 -14.09 6.57 3.81
CA LEU A 949 -14.96 7.70 4.16
C LEU A 949 -14.15 8.94 4.57
N ASN A 950 -13.02 8.78 5.26
CA ASN A 950 -12.12 9.89 5.64
C ASN A 950 -11.37 10.52 4.45
N GLU A 951 -11.22 9.80 3.34
CA GLU A 951 -10.63 10.33 2.09
C GLU A 951 -11.70 10.96 1.17
N ILE A 952 -12.94 10.48 1.24
CA ILE A 952 -14.06 11.13 0.56
C ILE A 952 -14.43 12.43 1.26
N PHE A 953 -14.62 12.35 2.58
CA PHE A 953 -15.17 13.38 3.41
C PHE A 953 -14.12 13.92 4.37
N VAL A 954 -13.57 15.09 4.04
CA VAL A 954 -12.45 15.68 4.76
C VAL A 954 -12.89 16.71 5.79
N TRP A 955 -14.06 17.32 5.59
CA TRP A 955 -14.63 18.30 6.52
C TRP A 955 -15.79 17.68 7.29
N TRP A 956 -15.57 17.46 8.58
CA TRP A 956 -16.51 16.81 9.51
C TRP A 956 -16.57 17.57 10.82
N HIS A 957 -17.63 17.34 11.60
CA HIS A 957 -17.86 18.07 12.86
C HIS A 957 -17.66 17.15 14.06
N ARG A 958 -16.80 17.55 15.00
CA ARG A 958 -16.41 16.71 16.13
C ARG A 958 -17.48 16.68 17.23
N LEU A 959 -17.93 15.46 17.51
CA LEU A 959 -18.78 15.13 18.65
C LEU A 959 -17.92 14.74 19.86
N PRO A 960 -18.44 14.89 21.10
CA PRO A 960 -17.76 14.47 22.32
C PRO A 960 -17.41 12.97 22.31
N ARG A 961 -16.25 12.58 22.83
CA ARG A 961 -15.87 11.16 22.97
C ARG A 961 -16.88 10.38 23.81
N ARG A 962 -17.58 11.04 24.74
CA ARG A 962 -18.64 10.43 25.58
C ARG A 962 -19.79 9.82 24.76
N VAL A 963 -20.03 10.24 23.50
CA VAL A 963 -21.09 9.66 22.64
C VAL A 963 -20.62 8.49 21.75
N ASN A 964 -19.33 8.13 21.80
CA ASN A 964 -18.74 6.96 21.16
C ASN A 964 -17.42 6.62 21.87
N PHE A 965 -17.52 6.17 23.12
CA PHE A 965 -16.37 5.98 23.99
C PHE A 965 -15.66 4.66 23.68
N PHE A 966 -14.39 4.72 23.29
CA PHE A 966 -13.62 3.53 22.91
C PHE A 966 -13.12 2.77 24.14
N LYS A 967 -13.55 1.51 24.28
CA LYS A 967 -13.02 0.59 25.29
C LYS A 967 -11.68 0.00 24.81
N ASN A 968 -10.58 0.73 25.05
CA ASN A 968 -9.19 0.25 24.87
C ASN A 968 -8.41 0.49 26.18
N PHE A 969 -7.86 -0.57 26.77
CA PHE A 969 -7.13 -0.52 28.04
C PHE A 969 -5.67 -0.92 27.79
N GLU A 970 -4.75 0.03 27.84
CA GLU A 970 -3.32 -0.21 27.58
C GLU A 970 -2.49 -0.21 28.87
N ASN A 971 -2.98 0.36 29.98
CA ASN A 971 -2.34 0.31 31.30
C ASN A 971 -3.36 0.30 32.48
N LEU A 972 -2.92 -0.14 33.66
CA LEU A 972 -3.76 -0.32 34.87
C LEU A 972 -4.29 1.00 35.46
N ASN A 973 -3.56 2.11 35.32
CA ASN A 973 -3.97 3.40 35.87
C ASN A 973 -5.13 4.03 35.06
N GLU A 974 -5.12 3.85 33.73
CA GLU A 974 -6.23 4.23 32.86
C GLU A 974 -7.48 3.39 33.10
N VAL A 975 -7.33 2.10 33.47
CA VAL A 975 -8.47 1.23 33.79
C VAL A 975 -9.26 1.80 34.96
N SER A 976 -8.58 2.23 36.04
CA SER A 976 -9.25 2.77 37.23
C SER A 976 -10.02 4.06 36.94
N ALA A 977 -9.39 5.02 36.24
CA ALA A 977 -10.04 6.29 35.88
C ALA A 977 -11.21 6.10 34.91
N LYS A 978 -11.08 5.21 33.91
CA LYS A 978 -12.15 4.90 32.95
C LYS A 978 -13.31 4.12 33.60
N ASN A 979 -13.03 3.26 34.59
CA ASN A 979 -14.08 2.56 35.33
C ASN A 979 -14.92 3.52 36.18
N GLN A 980 -14.32 4.58 36.76
CA GLN A 980 -15.08 5.60 37.49
C GLN A 980 -16.14 6.30 36.62
N LEU A 981 -15.85 6.56 35.33
CA LEU A 981 -16.82 7.12 34.38
C LEU A 981 -17.98 6.15 34.07
N PHE A 982 -17.72 4.85 34.15
CA PHE A 982 -18.68 3.77 33.90
C PHE A 982 -19.54 3.47 35.13
N GLU A 983 -18.95 3.57 36.33
CA GLU A 983 -19.58 3.27 37.63
C GLU A 983 -20.31 4.47 38.26
N ALA A 984 -20.16 5.67 37.69
CA ALA A 984 -20.92 6.85 38.11
C ALA A 984 -22.44 6.66 37.93
N ASP A 985 -23.24 7.24 38.82
CA ASP A 985 -24.70 7.24 38.75
C ASP A 985 -25.26 8.68 38.67
N PRO A 986 -25.86 9.11 37.53
CA PRO A 986 -25.96 8.36 36.27
C PRO A 986 -24.60 8.23 35.58
N PRO A 987 -24.42 7.24 34.67
CA PRO A 987 -23.18 7.10 33.91
C PRO A 987 -22.81 8.40 33.19
N GLN A 988 -21.55 8.79 33.27
CA GLN A 988 -21.07 9.99 32.57
C GLN A 988 -20.91 9.75 31.06
N LEU A 989 -20.86 8.48 30.64
CA LEU A 989 -20.78 8.06 29.25
C LEU A 989 -22.18 7.95 28.62
N TYR A 990 -22.31 8.38 27.36
CA TYR A 990 -23.56 8.26 26.59
C TYR A 990 -23.60 6.98 25.77
N ALA A 991 -22.47 6.55 25.20
CA ALA A 991 -22.34 5.27 24.51
C ALA A 991 -20.93 4.69 24.62
N VAL A 992 -20.84 3.37 24.66
CA VAL A 992 -19.57 2.62 24.80
C VAL A 992 -19.38 1.70 23.59
N HIS A 993 -18.22 1.81 22.97
CA HIS A 993 -17.81 1.08 21.78
C HIS A 993 -16.76 0.02 22.13
N TYR A 994 -17.11 -1.25 21.92
CA TYR A 994 -16.26 -2.39 22.24
C TYR A 994 -15.26 -2.67 21.11
N LEU A 995 -14.07 -2.05 21.19
CA LEU A 995 -12.95 -2.38 20.29
C LEU A 995 -12.31 -3.72 20.71
N GLY A 996 -11.92 -4.54 19.74
CA GLY A 996 -11.30 -5.86 20.01
C GLY A 996 -12.29 -7.01 20.25
N LEU A 997 -12.07 -7.82 21.29
CA LEU A 997 -12.89 -8.99 21.61
C LEU A 997 -14.31 -8.56 22.01
N LYS A 998 -15.31 -9.14 21.35
CA LYS A 998 -16.71 -8.79 21.56
C LYS A 998 -17.28 -9.53 22.78
N PRO A 999 -18.10 -8.87 23.63
CA PRO A 999 -18.55 -9.44 24.90
C PRO A 999 -19.38 -10.73 24.73
N TRP A 1000 -20.04 -10.90 23.58
CA TRP A 1000 -20.82 -12.10 23.25
C TRP A 1000 -20.02 -13.25 22.61
N ARG A 1001 -18.68 -13.15 22.52
CA ARG A 1001 -17.84 -14.28 22.10
C ARG A 1001 -17.52 -15.15 23.31
N LYS A 1002 -17.78 -16.46 23.22
CA LYS A 1002 -17.26 -17.43 24.19
C LYS A 1002 -15.73 -17.33 24.22
N ILE A 1003 -15.17 -17.07 25.39
CA ILE A 1003 -13.74 -17.20 25.65
C ILE A 1003 -13.48 -18.71 25.74
N GLU A 1004 -12.99 -19.33 24.66
CA GLU A 1004 -12.20 -20.54 24.82
C GLU A 1004 -10.87 -20.08 25.40
N LEU A 1005 -10.66 -20.34 26.69
CA LEU A 1005 -9.38 -20.06 27.34
C LEU A 1005 -8.30 -20.84 26.57
N TYR A 1006 -7.38 -20.12 25.94
CA TYR A 1006 -6.29 -20.68 25.14
C TYR A 1006 -5.25 -21.46 25.97
N PHE A 1007 -5.39 -21.45 27.29
CA PHE A 1007 -4.49 -22.12 28.22
C PHE A 1007 -5.31 -22.91 29.24
N SER A 1008 -4.92 -24.17 29.46
CA SER A 1008 -5.30 -24.91 30.65
C SER A 1008 -4.73 -24.20 31.88
N ARG A 1009 -5.38 -24.39 33.03
CA ARG A 1009 -4.92 -23.86 34.33
C ARG A 1009 -3.43 -24.17 34.60
N LYS A 1010 -3.00 -25.35 34.16
CA LYS A 1010 -1.63 -25.84 34.32
C LYS A 1010 -0.63 -25.07 33.45
N GLU A 1011 -0.99 -24.76 32.21
CA GLU A 1011 -0.15 -23.95 31.31
C GLU A 1011 -0.02 -22.49 31.79
N ALA A 1012 -1.09 -21.92 32.35
CA ALA A 1012 -1.04 -20.56 32.90
C ALA A 1012 -0.16 -20.46 34.17
N GLU A 1013 -0.21 -21.48 35.03
CA GLU A 1013 0.62 -21.59 36.24
C GLU A 1013 2.11 -21.84 35.87
N GLU A 1014 2.39 -22.67 34.85
CA GLU A 1014 3.75 -22.92 34.33
C GLU A 1014 4.37 -21.70 33.63
N MET A 1015 3.56 -20.82 33.05
CA MET A 1015 4.00 -19.56 32.42
C MET A 1015 4.16 -18.39 33.41
N GLY A 1016 3.93 -18.61 34.72
CA GLY A 1016 4.14 -17.60 35.76
C GLY A 1016 3.18 -16.40 35.69
N LEU A 1017 2.02 -16.55 35.05
CA LEU A 1017 1.00 -15.50 34.96
C LEU A 1017 0.32 -15.30 36.33
N LYS A 1018 0.57 -14.15 36.96
CA LYS A 1018 0.13 -13.85 38.34
C LYS A 1018 -1.31 -13.32 38.45
N ASP A 1019 -2.02 -13.08 37.34
CA ASP A 1019 -3.36 -12.49 37.38
C ASP A 1019 -4.45 -13.53 37.66
N GLU A 1020 -5.24 -13.31 38.72
CA GLU A 1020 -6.29 -14.22 39.21
C GLU A 1020 -7.54 -14.33 38.29
N HIS A 1021 -7.54 -13.66 37.13
CA HIS A 1021 -8.70 -13.56 36.23
C HIS A 1021 -9.16 -14.88 35.59
N TRP A 1022 -8.34 -15.93 35.60
CA TRP A 1022 -8.71 -17.28 35.12
C TRP A 1022 -9.63 -18.04 36.10
N ARG A 1023 -9.83 -17.55 37.33
CA ARG A 1023 -10.72 -18.16 38.34
C ARG A 1023 -12.20 -17.85 38.14
N ILE A 1024 -12.58 -17.07 37.12
CA ILE A 1024 -13.97 -16.73 36.86
C ILE A 1024 -14.70 -17.95 36.31
N ASN A 1025 -15.65 -18.48 37.10
CA ASN A 1025 -16.44 -19.66 36.77
C ASN A 1025 -17.40 -19.36 35.59
N VAL A 1026 -17.02 -19.73 34.36
CA VAL A 1026 -17.76 -19.42 33.11
C VAL A 1026 -18.96 -20.34 32.86
N THR A 1027 -19.57 -20.88 33.92
CA THR A 1027 -20.69 -21.83 33.83
C THR A 1027 -22.07 -21.20 34.02
N ASP A 1028 -22.17 -19.90 34.35
CA ASP A 1028 -23.47 -19.21 34.44
C ASP A 1028 -23.93 -18.67 33.07
N PRO A 1029 -24.99 -19.22 32.46
CA PRO A 1029 -25.51 -18.75 31.17
C PRO A 1029 -26.01 -17.31 31.20
N ARG A 1030 -26.33 -16.76 32.38
CA ARG A 1030 -26.82 -15.38 32.53
C ARG A 1030 -25.71 -14.32 32.43
N ARG A 1031 -24.44 -14.72 32.57
CA ARG A 1031 -23.28 -13.84 32.40
C ARG A 1031 -22.61 -13.97 31.03
N LEU A 1032 -23.15 -14.83 30.16
CA LEU A 1032 -22.66 -15.10 28.80
C LEU A 1032 -23.36 -14.27 27.71
N ALA A 1033 -24.31 -13.40 28.08
CA ALA A 1033 -25.10 -12.57 27.17
C ALA A 1033 -24.66 -11.10 27.21
#